data_AF-A0A6G0YG14-F1
#
_entry.id   AF-A0A6G0YG14-F1
#
_cell.length_a   1.000
_cell.length_b   1.000
_cell.length_c   1.000
_cell.angle_alpha   90.00
_cell.angle_beta   90.00
_cell.angle_gamma   90.00
#
_symmetry.space_group_name_H-M   'P 1'
#
loop_
_entity.id
_entity.type
_entity.pdbx_description
1 polymer ?
#
loop_
_entity_poly.entity_id
_entity_poly.type
_entity_poly.pdbx_seq_one_letter_code
_entity_poly.pdbx_strand_id
1 'polypeptide(L)'
;KNTLSLKPRFINDNPIVLKEILHLLPFNHHYRLKFIVIADTIEHHVQINVFECVFNWVKHELNSRKDFLPELMEHVRLPLISKQYLLEKIVDEPLLKFNLKCNGYIIEALQFHLQPCTVSQAIRSTPRQSIGFQKVILMLYGSFQIFNYSVIYWYENIWQTAPELSEWYEYCRLTVIKDQFVLALGNTLNGTIVRMLDVFLKSPRWIPMMNMLVSREKFGVGTLDNCVYAIGGYDCPDNLKSVEVFDVSNNRWRMVTSMSTRRSSPGVGVLKNLLYAVGGLNGYNNYLNSVECYDPSLDTWTPVAAMSECRNGCGVGVLDGVLYAIGGYNNVSGCLKSVEAYTASSGVWTTIADMHFYRRNFAVVTSNNLLHVIGGSYNGSVVNSIEIYNPKTNTWSLKTLSKDIGHILSGVVVSRPPHFKTRCEQKTYKNSSHMVGVFEVVQSLRKDKVLCDIRIETDDGTIIFGHKVVLISASPYFRDIFNSFDEGNIDHINIKGLDSTVLQLLINYIYTGEIIITEGNVKVLLAAANLLQLGYVKNVCAQFLQTQLDSSNCLGIKEFADSYDCMELSISSQTYIKNQEVVDNDEFLSLSSTEVIKLISCNDLFVSQEEKVFECAIHWVKYELDNRKEFLPELMEHVRLPLISKQYLLEKVVDEPLLKFSYGYIIEALQFHLQPFRVSQTIRSTPRQSISFPKVILMLYWFQKKSSVIYWYDNIWLPAPTMNRHFKNGCLTVIKDKFVLAVGGFLFGSERKLVEMLDVSSQSPCWIPMMNMLVSRKYFGVGSLDNCIGGRDGSNRLNSVEIFDVNTNRWQMVSSMSTKRSSHGVGVLNNLLYVVGGFDGNEVLNSVECYDPCLDTWTTLAAMSDSRCRCGVGVLDGVIYAIGGYNISGCLKSVEIYIPSTEVWTTIADMNFCRKCFGVVIFDGLLHVIGGCNNEGVVLNSIEIYNPKTNTWSLKTLSKNVGQLCYKNISNPPVDVNFIFLLDSDVNV
;
A
#
# COMPACT_ATOMS: atom_id res chain seq x y z
N LYS A 1 -37.58 -2.08 45.31
CA LYS A 1 -36.89 -3.38 45.54
C LYS A 1 -37.15 -4.42 44.42
N ASN A 2 -37.39 -4.00 43.18
CA ASN A 2 -37.19 -4.82 41.97
C ASN A 2 -36.76 -3.85 40.85
N THR A 3 -35.45 -3.65 40.71
CA THR A 3 -34.84 -2.84 39.65
C THR A 3 -34.54 -3.76 38.47
N LEU A 4 -35.43 -3.78 37.48
CA LEU A 4 -35.17 -4.31 36.15
C LEU A 4 -34.05 -3.46 35.52
N SER A 5 -32.88 -4.08 35.30
CA SER A 5 -31.76 -3.48 34.59
C SER A 5 -32.05 -3.44 33.09
N LEU A 6 -32.68 -2.37 32.61
CA LEU A 6 -32.73 -2.06 31.19
C LEU A 6 -31.46 -1.28 30.81
N LYS A 7 -30.58 -1.90 30.00
CA LYS A 7 -29.44 -1.21 29.37
C LYS A 7 -29.96 -0.07 28.47
N PRO A 8 -29.38 1.15 28.52
CA PRO A 8 -29.80 2.24 27.67
C PRO A 8 -29.40 1.96 26.21
N ARG A 9 -30.39 1.88 25.31
CA ARG A 9 -30.15 1.92 23.86
C ARG A 9 -29.93 3.37 23.43
N PHE A 10 -28.91 3.60 22.60
CA PHE A 10 -28.51 4.89 22.06
C PHE A 10 -29.68 5.66 21.42
N ILE A 11 -29.89 6.90 21.84
CA ILE A 11 -30.76 7.86 21.16
C ILE A 11 -29.95 8.42 19.98
N ASN A 12 -30.07 7.81 18.81
CA ASN A 12 -29.61 8.42 17.56
C ASN A 12 -30.69 9.36 17.01
N ASP A 13 -30.27 10.34 16.20
CA ASP A 13 -31.00 11.45 15.54
C ASP A 13 -32.24 11.10 14.68
N ASN A 14 -32.93 10.00 14.97
CA ASN A 14 -34.09 9.56 14.21
C ASN A 14 -35.36 9.80 15.04
N PRO A 15 -36.27 10.71 14.63
CA PRO A 15 -37.50 11.02 15.38
C PRO A 15 -38.41 9.80 15.59
N ILE A 16 -38.16 8.70 14.87
CA ILE A 16 -38.87 7.42 14.99
C ILE A 16 -38.51 6.67 16.29
N VAL A 17 -37.26 6.75 16.77
CA VAL A 17 -36.80 5.99 17.96
C VAL A 17 -37.40 6.55 19.26
N LEU A 18 -37.64 7.85 19.32
CA LEU A 18 -38.35 8.49 20.44
C LEU A 18 -39.82 8.01 20.53
N LYS A 19 -40.44 7.72 19.38
CA LYS A 19 -41.80 7.19 19.28
C LYS A 19 -41.91 5.75 19.80
N GLU A 20 -40.89 4.92 19.54
CA GLU A 20 -40.86 3.53 20.01
C GLU A 20 -40.56 3.41 21.52
N ILE A 21 -39.65 4.24 22.05
CA ILE A 21 -39.37 4.27 23.50
C ILE A 21 -40.59 4.77 24.29
N LEU A 22 -41.38 5.69 23.72
CA LEU A 22 -42.65 6.14 24.29
C LEU A 22 -43.68 5.01 24.42
N HIS A 23 -43.56 3.86 23.75
CA HIS A 23 -44.50 2.74 23.90
C HIS A 23 -44.11 1.71 24.98
N LEU A 24 -42.86 1.70 25.47
CA LEU A 24 -42.29 0.59 26.23
C LEU A 24 -42.21 0.77 27.77
N LEU A 25 -42.56 1.94 28.31
CA LEU A 25 -42.51 2.22 29.77
C LEU A 25 -43.91 2.37 30.38
N PRO A 26 -44.21 1.86 31.58
CA PRO A 26 -45.58 1.77 32.12
C PRO A 26 -46.12 3.04 32.81
N PHE A 27 -45.44 4.20 32.74
CA PHE A 27 -45.80 5.41 33.52
C PHE A 27 -46.67 6.42 32.76
N ASN A 28 -47.38 7.32 33.46
CA ASN A 28 -48.23 8.37 32.85
C ASN A 28 -47.41 9.33 31.93
N HIS A 29 -47.98 9.80 30.82
CA HIS A 29 -47.23 10.52 29.74
C HIS A 29 -46.43 11.75 30.22
N HIS A 30 -46.91 12.49 31.23
CA HIS A 30 -46.22 13.64 31.81
C HIS A 30 -44.90 13.26 32.52
N TYR A 31 -44.91 12.18 33.33
CA TYR A 31 -43.71 11.72 34.04
C TYR A 31 -42.64 11.18 33.08
N ARG A 32 -43.04 10.64 31.92
CA ARG A 32 -42.11 10.21 30.86
C ARG A 32 -41.36 11.40 30.28
N LEU A 33 -42.07 12.48 29.94
CA LEU A 33 -41.46 13.69 29.39
C LEU A 33 -40.56 14.37 30.41
N LYS A 34 -41.02 14.49 31.66
CA LYS A 34 -40.23 15.04 32.75
C LYS A 34 -38.94 14.25 33.00
N PHE A 35 -38.99 12.91 32.95
CA PHE A 35 -37.79 12.07 33.08
C PHE A 35 -36.80 12.27 31.92
N ILE A 36 -37.28 12.42 30.68
CA ILE A 36 -36.44 12.70 29.51
C ILE A 36 -35.78 14.08 29.62
N VAL A 37 -36.53 15.12 29.99
CA VAL A 37 -35.99 16.49 30.11
C VAL A 37 -35.03 16.61 31.31
N ILE A 38 -35.20 15.80 32.36
CA ILE A 38 -34.28 15.76 33.51
C ILE A 38 -33.03 14.92 33.22
N ALA A 39 -33.07 13.96 32.29
CA ALA A 39 -31.96 13.05 32.02
C ALA A 39 -30.67 13.78 31.62
N ASP A 40 -29.57 13.48 32.32
CA ASP A 40 -28.28 14.13 32.11
C ASP A 40 -27.56 13.71 30.81
N THR A 41 -28.15 12.81 30.04
CA THR A 41 -27.58 12.18 28.85
C THR A 41 -27.82 12.94 27.54
N ILE A 42 -28.48 14.11 27.58
CA ILE A 42 -28.81 14.88 26.36
C ILE A 42 -27.65 15.82 25.99
N GLU A 43 -27.17 15.70 24.75
CA GLU A 43 -26.03 16.45 24.21
C GLU A 43 -26.27 17.97 24.15
N HIS A 44 -25.19 18.75 24.29
CA HIS A 44 -25.22 20.21 24.37
C HIS A 44 -25.86 20.89 23.14
N HIS A 45 -25.70 20.33 21.94
CA HIS A 45 -26.22 20.90 20.70
C HIS A 45 -27.70 20.56 20.42
N VAL A 46 -28.35 19.78 21.29
CA VAL A 46 -29.74 19.30 21.11
C VAL A 46 -30.74 20.15 21.92
N GLN A 47 -30.30 21.19 22.64
CA GLN A 47 -31.19 21.99 23.51
C GLN A 47 -32.35 22.67 22.76
N ILE A 48 -32.16 23.05 21.48
CA ILE A 48 -33.24 23.56 20.62
C ILE A 48 -34.32 22.48 20.41
N ASN A 49 -33.92 21.24 20.09
CA ASN A 49 -34.85 20.14 19.86
C ASN A 49 -35.58 19.73 21.16
N VAL A 50 -34.92 19.83 22.32
CA VAL A 50 -35.56 19.59 23.62
C VAL A 50 -36.63 20.64 23.89
N PHE A 51 -36.32 21.92 23.67
CA PHE A 51 -37.29 23.02 23.77
C PHE A 51 -38.47 22.78 22.82
N GLU A 52 -38.22 22.51 21.54
CA GLU A 52 -39.27 22.26 20.55
C GLU A 52 -40.12 21.03 20.91
N CYS A 53 -39.54 19.95 21.42
CA CYS A 53 -40.29 18.77 21.86
C CYS A 53 -41.23 19.09 23.04
N VAL A 54 -40.72 19.77 24.08
CA VAL A 54 -41.53 20.19 25.23
C VAL A 54 -42.65 21.11 24.78
N PHE A 55 -42.33 22.08 23.92
CA PHE A 55 -43.25 23.09 23.47
C PHE A 55 -44.34 22.53 22.54
N ASN A 56 -43.98 21.64 21.61
CA ASN A 56 -44.94 20.94 20.75
C ASN A 56 -45.84 19.99 21.55
N TRP A 57 -45.31 19.32 22.57
CA TRP A 57 -46.11 18.46 23.46
C TRP A 57 -47.18 19.25 24.24
N VAL A 58 -46.84 20.45 24.73
CA VAL A 58 -47.80 21.33 25.41
C VAL A 58 -48.82 21.89 24.42
N LYS A 59 -48.40 22.32 23.22
CA LYS A 59 -49.31 22.85 22.17
C LYS A 59 -50.32 21.80 21.69
N HIS A 60 -49.96 20.51 21.67
CA HIS A 60 -50.84 19.43 21.23
C HIS A 60 -52.13 19.30 22.06
N GLU A 61 -52.10 19.57 23.36
CA GLU A 61 -53.30 19.61 24.23
C GLU A 61 -53.21 20.77 25.22
N LEU A 62 -53.37 21.99 24.70
CA LEU A 62 -53.12 23.22 25.44
C LEU A 62 -53.95 23.33 26.74
N ASN A 63 -55.21 22.91 26.70
CA ASN A 63 -56.13 23.08 27.83
C ASN A 63 -55.82 22.21 29.05
N SER A 64 -55.15 21.06 28.85
CA SER A 64 -54.79 20.13 29.93
C SER A 64 -53.30 20.20 30.32
N ARG A 65 -52.43 20.68 29.42
CA ARG A 65 -50.97 20.60 29.59
C ARG A 65 -50.29 21.92 29.90
N LYS A 66 -50.98 23.07 29.72
CA LYS A 66 -50.40 24.40 29.94
C LYS A 66 -49.88 24.62 31.36
N ASP A 67 -50.51 24.01 32.36
CA ASP A 67 -50.13 24.17 33.78
C ASP A 67 -48.80 23.49 34.13
N PHE A 68 -48.36 22.50 33.33
CA PHE A 68 -47.07 21.82 33.50
C PHE A 68 -45.90 22.51 32.79
N LEU A 69 -46.18 23.52 31.95
CA LEU A 69 -45.16 24.21 31.17
C LEU A 69 -44.06 24.84 32.04
N PRO A 70 -44.35 25.53 33.17
CA PRO A 70 -43.29 26.10 34.01
C PRO A 70 -42.35 25.07 34.62
N GLU A 71 -42.90 23.94 35.06
CA GLU A 71 -42.15 22.86 35.69
C GLU A 71 -41.25 22.12 34.67
N LEU A 72 -41.72 21.96 33.43
CA LEU A 72 -40.90 21.38 32.36
C LEU A 72 -39.82 22.36 31.88
N MET A 73 -40.17 23.64 31.73
CA MET A 73 -39.24 24.69 31.30
C MET A 73 -38.13 24.98 32.32
N GLU A 74 -38.35 24.68 33.60
CA GLU A 74 -37.32 24.78 34.65
C GLU A 74 -36.09 23.92 34.36
N HIS A 75 -36.28 22.81 33.65
CA HIS A 75 -35.23 21.85 33.28
C HIS A 75 -34.70 22.03 31.84
N VAL A 76 -35.29 22.96 31.08
CA VAL A 76 -34.81 23.35 29.74
C VAL A 76 -33.74 24.43 29.90
N ARG A 77 -32.55 24.21 29.33
CA ARG A 77 -31.41 25.12 29.47
C ARG A 77 -31.42 26.21 28.41
N LEU A 78 -32.39 27.12 28.52
CA LEU A 78 -32.52 28.28 27.62
C LEU A 78 -31.23 29.11 27.47
N PRO A 79 -30.41 29.37 28.52
CA PRO A 79 -29.17 30.15 28.36
C PRO A 79 -28.16 29.55 27.37
N LEU A 80 -28.22 28.23 27.13
CA LEU A 80 -27.32 27.52 26.20
C LEU A 80 -27.84 27.48 24.75
N ILE A 81 -29.05 27.98 24.49
CA ILE A 81 -29.60 28.12 23.14
C ILE A 81 -28.98 29.35 22.46
N SER A 82 -28.83 29.30 21.13
CA SER A 82 -28.25 30.41 20.38
C SER A 82 -29.06 31.70 20.56
N LYS A 83 -28.35 32.82 20.73
CA LYS A 83 -28.96 34.15 20.93
C LYS A 83 -29.94 34.51 19.80
N GLN A 84 -29.62 34.14 18.56
CA GLN A 84 -30.46 34.40 17.40
C GLN A 84 -31.81 33.66 17.50
N TYR A 85 -31.79 32.37 17.83
CA TYR A 85 -33.02 31.58 17.95
C TYR A 85 -33.86 32.02 19.17
N LEU A 86 -33.23 32.39 20.28
CA LEU A 86 -33.90 32.98 21.45
C LEU A 86 -34.70 34.23 21.07
N LEU A 87 -34.07 35.18 20.38
CA LEU A 87 -34.69 36.45 20.00
C LEU A 87 -35.80 36.28 18.95
N GLU A 88 -35.59 35.43 17.94
CA GLU A 88 -36.53 35.25 16.83
C GLU A 88 -37.74 34.38 17.17
N LYS A 89 -37.59 33.39 18.06
CA LYS A 89 -38.60 32.33 18.28
C LYS A 89 -39.08 32.16 19.72
N ILE A 90 -38.32 32.58 20.73
CA ILE A 90 -38.65 32.27 22.14
C ILE A 90 -39.18 33.51 22.88
N VAL A 91 -38.56 34.68 22.67
CA VAL A 91 -38.90 35.92 23.40
C VAL A 91 -40.34 36.40 23.13
N ASP A 92 -40.81 36.26 21.89
CA ASP A 92 -42.14 36.74 21.49
C ASP A 92 -43.24 35.68 21.54
N GLU A 93 -42.94 34.46 22.02
CA GLU A 93 -43.93 33.39 22.13
C GLU A 93 -44.95 33.67 23.28
N PRO A 94 -46.25 33.85 22.98
CA PRO A 94 -47.24 34.28 23.97
C PRO A 94 -47.34 33.34 25.19
N LEU A 95 -47.22 32.03 24.96
CA LEU A 95 -47.34 31.02 26.02
C LEU A 95 -46.25 31.12 27.09
N LEU A 96 -45.06 31.58 26.71
CA LEU A 96 -43.92 31.75 27.63
C LEU A 96 -43.88 33.16 28.21
N LYS A 97 -44.21 34.17 27.39
CA LYS A 97 -44.20 35.59 27.77
C LYS A 97 -45.24 35.95 28.84
N PHE A 98 -46.44 35.36 28.77
CA PHE A 98 -47.50 35.62 29.75
C PHE A 98 -47.41 34.74 31.02
N ASN A 99 -46.46 33.81 31.08
CA ASN A 99 -46.21 33.01 32.28
C ASN A 99 -45.03 33.59 33.08
N LEU A 100 -45.29 34.07 34.31
CA LEU A 100 -44.30 34.76 35.14
C LEU A 100 -43.01 33.96 35.37
N LYS A 101 -43.09 32.63 35.56
CA LYS A 101 -41.90 31.78 35.76
C LYS A 101 -41.12 31.56 34.47
N CYS A 102 -41.79 31.26 33.37
CA CYS A 102 -41.13 31.05 32.07
C CYS A 102 -40.49 32.34 31.54
N ASN A 103 -41.15 33.48 31.72
CA ASN A 103 -40.60 34.79 31.36
C ASN A 103 -39.34 35.11 32.19
N GLY A 104 -39.31 34.71 33.46
CA GLY A 104 -38.11 34.76 34.31
C GLY A 104 -36.92 33.97 33.72
N TYR A 105 -37.16 32.75 33.20
CA TYR A 105 -36.12 31.95 32.55
C TYR A 105 -35.61 32.55 31.22
N ILE A 106 -36.47 33.25 30.49
CA ILE A 106 -36.07 33.98 29.26
C ILE A 106 -35.16 35.15 29.61
N ILE A 107 -35.51 35.92 30.64
CA ILE A 107 -34.68 37.04 31.12
C ILE A 107 -33.33 36.54 31.62
N GLU A 108 -33.30 35.43 32.37
CA GLU A 108 -32.07 34.75 32.81
C GLU A 108 -31.17 34.38 31.60
N ALA A 109 -31.76 33.80 30.56
CA ALA A 109 -31.04 33.44 29.33
C ALA A 109 -30.49 34.66 28.56
N LEU A 110 -31.26 35.75 28.47
CA LEU A 110 -30.82 37.00 27.84
C LEU A 110 -29.69 37.68 28.61
N GLN A 111 -29.76 37.68 29.95
CA GLN A 111 -28.71 38.19 30.82
C GLN A 111 -27.41 37.38 30.69
N PHE A 112 -27.51 36.06 30.59
CA PHE A 112 -26.35 35.18 30.35
C PHE A 112 -25.61 35.52 29.04
N HIS A 113 -26.34 35.82 27.96
CA HIS A 113 -25.75 36.25 26.67
C HIS A 113 -25.15 37.68 26.70
N LEU A 114 -25.51 38.51 27.69
CA LEU A 114 -25.00 39.88 27.84
C LEU A 114 -23.78 39.95 28.76
N GLN A 115 -23.76 39.18 29.86
CA GLN A 115 -22.64 39.09 30.80
C GLN A 115 -22.47 37.65 31.32
N PRO A 116 -21.65 36.82 30.66
CA PRO A 116 -21.51 35.40 31.02
C PRO A 116 -20.87 35.17 32.40
N CYS A 117 -20.04 36.11 32.87
CA CYS A 117 -19.18 35.93 34.05
C CYS A 117 -19.84 36.27 35.39
N THR A 118 -21.01 36.92 35.41
CA THR A 118 -21.66 37.41 36.65
C THR A 118 -22.88 36.60 37.08
N VAL A 119 -23.42 35.74 36.20
CA VAL A 119 -24.61 34.94 36.51
C VAL A 119 -24.23 33.72 37.36
N SER A 120 -24.83 33.59 38.54
CA SER A 120 -24.64 32.42 39.44
C SER A 120 -24.81 31.10 38.67
N GLN A 121 -23.99 30.09 38.98
CA GLN A 121 -24.00 28.74 38.39
C GLN A 121 -25.30 27.97 38.69
N ALA A 122 -26.43 28.43 38.15
CA ALA A 122 -27.69 27.70 38.20
C ALA A 122 -27.59 26.46 37.29
N ILE A 123 -28.40 25.44 37.58
CA ILE A 123 -28.48 24.19 36.79
C ILE A 123 -28.77 24.48 35.30
N ARG A 124 -29.39 25.62 34.97
CA ARG A 124 -29.76 26.02 33.61
C ARG A 124 -28.64 26.69 32.80
N SER A 125 -27.67 27.33 33.45
CA SER A 125 -26.53 27.98 32.80
C SER A 125 -25.30 27.08 32.67
N THR A 126 -25.35 25.89 33.27
CA THR A 126 -24.29 24.88 33.22
C THR A 126 -24.60 23.80 32.18
N PRO A 127 -23.67 23.46 31.26
CA PRO A 127 -23.80 22.32 30.38
C PRO A 127 -24.03 21.01 31.17
N ARG A 128 -24.80 20.07 30.60
CA ARG A 128 -24.97 18.72 31.16
C ARG A 128 -23.61 18.04 31.08
N GLN A 129 -23.15 17.41 32.16
CA GLN A 129 -21.95 16.58 32.09
C GLN A 129 -22.18 15.48 31.05
N SER A 130 -21.30 15.37 30.06
CA SER A 130 -21.33 14.33 29.03
C SER A 130 -20.93 12.97 29.62
N ILE A 131 -21.79 12.40 30.47
CA ILE A 131 -21.67 11.00 30.88
C ILE A 131 -22.15 10.17 29.70
N GLY A 132 -21.24 9.84 28.79
CA GLY A 132 -21.60 9.00 27.64
C GLY A 132 -20.52 8.78 26.59
N PHE A 133 -19.54 9.68 26.45
CA PHE A 133 -18.43 9.43 25.54
C PHE A 133 -17.29 8.75 26.28
N GLN A 134 -17.05 7.49 25.92
CA GLN A 134 -15.79 6.82 26.26
C GLN A 134 -14.62 7.73 25.85
N LYS A 135 -13.57 7.83 26.67
CA LYS A 135 -12.40 8.65 26.35
C LYS A 135 -11.42 7.83 25.51
N VAL A 136 -11.00 8.38 24.37
CA VAL A 136 -9.99 7.79 23.49
C VAL A 136 -8.69 8.58 23.64
N ILE A 137 -7.55 7.89 23.60
CA ILE A 137 -6.25 8.56 23.54
C ILE A 137 -5.87 8.73 22.06
N LEU A 138 -5.63 9.97 21.64
CA LEU A 138 -5.09 10.32 20.33
C LEU A 138 -3.58 10.52 20.46
N MET A 139 -2.79 9.77 19.69
CA MET A 139 -1.34 9.77 19.79
C MET A 139 -0.69 10.15 18.46
N LEU A 140 0.33 11.03 18.52
CA LEU A 140 1.14 11.47 17.40
C LEU A 140 2.48 10.73 17.36
N TYR A 141 2.82 10.20 16.19
CA TYR A 141 4.00 9.37 15.94
C TYR A 141 4.97 10.02 14.97
N GLY A 142 6.26 9.84 15.21
CA GLY A 142 7.35 10.09 14.26
C GLY A 142 8.27 8.88 14.15
N SER A 143 8.48 8.35 12.94
CA SER A 143 9.37 7.20 12.69
C SER A 143 10.72 7.65 12.12
N PHE A 144 11.81 7.50 12.88
CA PHE A 144 13.15 7.89 12.42
C PHE A 144 13.73 7.02 11.29
N GLN A 145 13.11 5.88 10.96
CA GLN A 145 13.72 4.88 10.08
C GLN A 145 12.96 4.58 8.78
N ILE A 146 11.65 4.89 8.67
CA ILE A 146 10.84 4.32 7.57
C ILE A 146 9.85 5.31 6.91
N PHE A 147 9.35 6.33 7.62
CA PHE A 147 8.28 7.20 7.09
C PHE A 147 8.62 8.67 7.29
N ASN A 148 8.52 9.50 6.25
CA ASN A 148 8.64 10.96 6.30
C ASN A 148 7.26 11.65 6.48
N TYR A 149 6.37 11.08 7.31
CA TYR A 149 5.09 11.69 7.72
C TYR A 149 4.76 11.34 9.17
N SER A 150 4.08 12.23 9.89
CA SER A 150 3.62 11.96 11.25
C SER A 150 2.28 11.23 11.22
N VAL A 151 2.25 10.00 11.76
CA VAL A 151 1.01 9.20 11.83
C VAL A 151 0.30 9.54 13.12
N ILE A 152 -1.03 9.57 13.08
CA ILE A 152 -1.84 9.72 14.28
C ILE A 152 -2.67 8.45 14.46
N TYR A 153 -2.70 7.91 15.67
CA TYR A 153 -3.55 6.77 16.00
C TYR A 153 -4.52 7.11 17.14
N TRP A 154 -5.73 6.57 17.01
CA TRP A 154 -6.69 6.40 18.08
C TRP A 154 -6.34 5.16 18.90
N TYR A 155 -6.41 5.27 20.22
CA TYR A 155 -6.16 4.16 21.13
C TYR A 155 -7.27 4.01 22.17
N GLU A 156 -7.97 2.88 22.06
CA GLU A 156 -8.90 2.30 23.05
C GLU A 156 -8.68 0.78 23.09
N ASN A 157 -7.51 0.32 23.55
CA ASN A 157 -7.05 -1.09 23.52
C ASN A 157 -6.79 -1.69 22.11
N ILE A 158 -7.31 -1.07 21.04
CA ILE A 158 -7.03 -1.41 19.63
C ILE A 158 -6.51 -0.15 18.95
N TRP A 159 -5.55 -0.33 18.03
CA TRP A 159 -4.97 0.71 17.21
C TRP A 159 -5.83 0.98 15.98
N GLN A 160 -6.23 2.24 15.76
CA GLN A 160 -6.90 2.65 14.52
C GLN A 160 -6.29 3.95 14.00
N THR A 161 -6.04 4.01 12.68
CA THR A 161 -5.47 5.19 12.04
C THR A 161 -6.44 6.37 12.15
N ALA A 162 -5.93 7.51 12.61
CA ALA A 162 -6.65 8.78 12.67
C ALA A 162 -6.33 9.63 11.43
N PRO A 163 -7.03 10.76 11.20
CA PRO A 163 -6.76 11.65 10.07
C PRO A 163 -5.29 12.05 10.00
N GLU A 164 -4.65 11.74 8.87
CA GLU A 164 -3.22 11.95 8.68
C GLU A 164 -2.86 13.44 8.66
N LEU A 165 -1.74 13.77 9.30
CA LEU A 165 -1.08 15.06 9.13
C LEU A 165 -0.15 14.97 7.91
N SER A 166 -0.33 15.86 6.94
CA SER A 166 0.39 15.83 5.65
C SER A 166 1.88 16.21 5.74
N GLU A 167 2.35 16.69 6.89
CA GLU A 167 3.70 17.24 7.10
C GLU A 167 4.46 16.46 8.18
N TRP A 168 5.79 16.60 8.21
CA TRP A 168 6.66 16.04 9.25
C TRP A 168 6.75 17.00 10.44
N TYR A 169 6.46 16.49 11.63
CA TYR A 169 6.33 17.27 12.86
C TYR A 169 7.34 16.81 13.92
N GLU A 170 8.63 17.14 13.76
CA GLU A 170 9.61 16.97 14.85
C GLU A 170 9.28 18.02 15.94
N TYR A 171 9.03 17.57 17.17
CA TYR A 171 8.67 18.42 18.33
C TYR A 171 7.26 19.03 18.38
N CYS A 172 6.31 18.56 17.57
CA CYS A 172 4.92 19.00 17.67
C CYS A 172 4.29 18.65 19.03
N ARG A 173 3.42 19.54 19.49
CA ARG A 173 2.63 19.38 20.71
C ARG A 173 1.15 19.37 20.36
N LEU A 174 0.47 18.33 20.82
CA LEU A 174 -0.98 18.23 20.74
C LEU A 174 -1.60 18.84 22.00
N THR A 175 -2.72 19.53 21.82
CA THR A 175 -3.59 19.93 22.92
C THR A 175 -5.06 19.80 22.51
N VAL A 176 -5.96 19.77 23.51
CA VAL A 176 -7.39 19.63 23.29
C VAL A 176 -8.15 20.78 23.94
N ILE A 177 -9.16 21.27 23.22
CA ILE A 177 -10.12 22.27 23.71
C ILE A 177 -11.50 21.62 23.74
N LYS A 178 -12.19 21.75 24.89
CA LYS A 178 -13.55 21.24 25.11
C LYS A 178 -13.75 19.77 24.75
N ASP A 179 -12.71 18.94 24.89
CA ASP A 179 -12.72 17.52 24.51
C ASP A 179 -13.11 17.21 23.04
N GLN A 180 -13.13 18.23 22.17
CA GLN A 180 -13.61 18.16 20.78
C GLN A 180 -12.55 18.63 19.78
N PHE A 181 -11.94 19.78 20.01
CA PHE A 181 -11.00 20.37 19.05
C PHE A 181 -9.58 20.01 19.44
N VAL A 182 -8.90 19.25 18.59
CA VAL A 182 -7.48 18.92 18.78
C VAL A 182 -6.64 19.93 17.99
N LEU A 183 -5.67 20.56 18.65
CA LEU A 183 -4.72 21.45 18.00
C LEU A 183 -3.33 20.82 17.98
N ALA A 184 -2.67 20.90 16.83
CA ALA A 184 -1.28 20.54 16.63
C ALA A 184 -0.47 21.83 16.44
N LEU A 185 0.52 22.05 17.31
CA LEU A 185 1.32 23.27 17.38
C LEU A 185 2.79 22.99 17.08
N GLY A 186 3.37 23.82 16.22
CA GLY A 186 4.78 23.75 15.78
C GLY A 186 5.01 22.68 14.71
N ASN A 187 6.02 22.84 13.85
CA ASN A 187 6.50 21.82 12.89
C ASN A 187 8.03 21.94 12.67
N THR A 188 8.60 21.04 11.88
CA THR A 188 10.06 20.94 11.64
C THR A 188 10.63 21.99 10.68
N LEU A 189 9.79 22.71 9.93
CA LEU A 189 10.21 23.62 8.86
C LEU A 189 10.01 25.10 9.22
N ASN A 190 8.95 25.39 9.98
CA ASN A 190 8.51 26.69 10.49
C ASN A 190 7.81 26.44 11.84
N GLY A 191 8.52 26.65 12.95
CA GLY A 191 8.03 26.41 14.32
C GLY A 191 6.81 27.24 14.75
N THR A 192 6.13 27.92 13.82
CA THR A 192 4.94 28.77 14.04
C THR A 192 3.62 28.13 13.61
N ILE A 193 3.63 27.00 12.89
CA ILE A 193 2.40 26.45 12.27
C ILE A 193 1.43 25.89 13.30
N VAL A 194 0.14 26.16 13.09
CA VAL A 194 -0.97 25.64 13.91
C VAL A 194 -2.00 24.95 13.01
N ARG A 195 -2.39 23.72 13.36
CA ARG A 195 -3.48 22.99 12.70
C ARG A 195 -4.53 22.61 13.73
N MET A 196 -5.80 22.63 13.35
CA MET A 196 -6.93 22.18 14.18
C MET A 196 -7.65 21.01 13.53
N LEU A 197 -8.11 20.06 14.34
CA LEU A 197 -8.94 18.93 13.95
C LEU A 197 -10.19 18.93 14.83
N ASP A 198 -11.36 19.08 14.21
CA ASP A 198 -12.64 18.81 14.87
C ASP A 198 -12.94 17.32 14.74
N VAL A 199 -12.89 16.61 15.87
CA VAL A 199 -13.03 15.15 15.89
C VAL A 199 -14.50 14.71 15.76
N PHE A 200 -15.47 15.62 15.90
CA PHE A 200 -16.90 15.30 15.82
C PHE A 200 -17.47 15.36 14.40
N LEU A 201 -16.70 15.83 13.41
CA LEU A 201 -17.13 15.88 12.02
C LEU A 201 -17.18 14.48 11.38
N LYS A 202 -18.11 14.28 10.44
CA LYS A 202 -18.28 13.04 9.64
C LYS A 202 -17.03 12.61 8.88
N SER A 203 -16.22 13.58 8.49
CA SER A 203 -14.92 13.39 7.84
C SER A 203 -13.93 14.36 8.48
N PRO A 204 -13.36 14.03 9.64
CA PRO A 204 -12.49 14.94 10.37
C PRO A 204 -11.21 15.15 9.57
N ARG A 205 -10.88 16.42 9.30
CA ARG A 205 -9.69 16.82 8.54
C ARG A 205 -8.96 17.93 9.28
N TRP A 206 -7.63 17.92 9.21
CA TRP A 206 -6.80 18.99 9.73
C TRP A 206 -6.99 20.25 8.90
N ILE A 207 -7.38 21.34 9.56
CA ILE A 207 -7.52 22.66 8.94
C ILE A 207 -6.42 23.60 9.44
N PRO A 208 -5.84 24.44 8.56
CA PRO A 208 -4.88 25.45 8.97
C PRO A 208 -5.53 26.50 9.87
N MET A 209 -4.84 26.88 10.94
CA MET A 209 -5.22 27.97 11.84
C MET A 209 -4.19 29.10 11.73
N MET A 210 -4.45 30.23 12.39
CA MET A 210 -3.49 31.33 12.49
C MET A 210 -2.19 30.83 13.12
N ASN A 211 -1.07 31.14 12.48
CA ASN A 211 0.26 30.79 12.96
C ASN A 211 0.58 31.54 14.25
N MET A 212 1.38 30.91 15.11
CA MET A 212 1.98 31.53 16.30
C MET A 212 2.81 32.76 15.92
N LEU A 213 2.94 33.70 16.85
CA LEU A 213 3.68 34.95 16.63
C LEU A 213 5.19 34.71 16.68
N VAL A 214 5.61 33.74 17.49
CA VAL A 214 7.03 33.40 17.70
C VAL A 214 7.28 31.98 17.20
N SER A 215 8.39 31.79 16.50
CA SER A 215 8.85 30.45 16.12
C SER A 215 9.36 29.72 17.36
N ARG A 216 8.86 28.53 17.65
CA ARG A 216 9.23 27.79 18.85
C ARG A 216 9.47 26.33 18.54
N GLU A 217 10.63 25.82 18.94
CA GLU A 217 10.90 24.40 19.07
C GLU A 217 10.92 23.97 20.53
N LYS A 218 10.57 22.70 20.82
CA LYS A 218 10.65 22.12 22.16
C LYS A 218 9.94 22.97 23.24
N PHE A 219 8.79 23.58 22.93
CA PHE A 219 8.01 24.35 23.90
C PHE A 219 7.00 23.47 24.64
N GLY A 220 6.44 24.02 25.72
CA GLY A 220 5.33 23.41 26.45
C GLY A 220 4.00 24.00 26.02
N VAL A 221 2.93 23.21 26.08
CA VAL A 221 1.58 23.65 25.73
C VAL A 221 0.62 23.33 26.86
N GLY A 222 -0.22 24.30 27.22
CA GLY A 222 -1.30 24.13 28.18
C GLY A 222 -2.61 24.70 27.64
N THR A 223 -3.73 24.04 27.94
CA THR A 223 -5.07 24.58 27.68
C THR A 223 -5.74 24.97 28.97
N LEU A 224 -6.21 26.21 29.03
CA LEU A 224 -6.98 26.73 30.14
C LEU A 224 -8.18 27.48 29.58
N ASP A 225 -9.37 27.09 30.04
CA ASP A 225 -10.65 27.53 29.50
C ASP A 225 -10.76 27.29 27.98
N ASN A 226 -10.84 28.38 27.19
CA ASN A 226 -10.86 28.35 25.72
C ASN A 226 -9.58 28.95 25.11
N CYS A 227 -8.50 28.99 25.90
CA CYS A 227 -7.23 29.58 25.51
C CYS A 227 -6.14 28.52 25.46
N VAL A 228 -5.31 28.58 24.42
CA VAL A 228 -4.14 27.71 24.26
C VAL A 228 -2.89 28.53 24.52
N TYR A 229 -2.07 28.08 25.47
CA TYR A 229 -0.83 28.76 25.85
C TYR A 229 0.36 27.98 25.31
N ALA A 230 1.23 28.67 24.55
CA ALA A 230 2.53 28.16 24.12
C ALA A 230 3.62 28.82 24.97
N ILE A 231 4.36 28.00 25.73
CA ILE A 231 5.20 28.43 26.84
C ILE A 231 6.66 28.05 26.58
N GLY A 232 7.55 29.04 26.54
CA GLY A 232 8.99 28.84 26.38
C GLY A 232 9.36 28.27 25.00
N GLY A 233 10.40 27.43 24.97
CA GLY A 233 10.93 26.82 23.75
C GLY A 233 12.30 27.36 23.36
N TYR A 234 12.66 27.12 22.11
CA TYR A 234 13.95 27.45 21.53
C TYR A 234 13.73 28.04 20.13
N ASP A 235 14.36 29.17 19.84
CA ASP A 235 14.27 29.90 18.56
C ASP A 235 15.66 30.31 18.08
N CYS A 236 16.53 29.31 17.92
CA CYS A 236 17.94 29.38 17.52
C CYS A 236 18.54 30.81 17.36
N PRO A 237 19.40 31.29 18.28
CA PRO A 237 20.25 30.50 19.20
C PRO A 237 19.76 30.41 20.65
N ASP A 238 18.68 31.10 21.03
CA ASP A 238 18.35 31.33 22.45
C ASP A 238 17.13 30.53 22.95
N ASN A 239 17.18 30.15 24.23
CA ASN A 239 16.01 29.67 24.96
C ASN A 239 15.03 30.82 25.23
N LEU A 240 13.74 30.57 25.04
CA LEU A 240 12.70 31.56 25.20
C LEU A 240 12.16 31.58 26.63
N LYS A 241 11.88 32.79 27.12
CA LYS A 241 11.03 33.04 28.29
C LYS A 241 9.64 33.54 27.91
N SER A 242 9.44 33.85 26.64
CA SER A 242 8.20 34.44 26.13
C SER A 242 7.08 33.42 26.13
N VAL A 243 5.86 33.90 26.29
CA VAL A 243 4.64 33.09 26.32
C VAL A 243 3.61 33.78 25.44
N GLU A 244 2.90 32.99 24.64
CA GLU A 244 1.83 33.47 23.79
C GLU A 244 0.57 32.65 24.02
N VAL A 245 -0.58 33.31 23.89
CA VAL A 245 -1.89 32.72 24.09
C VAL A 245 -2.72 32.89 22.83
N PHE A 246 -3.35 31.80 22.39
CA PHE A 246 -4.36 31.80 21.35
C PHE A 246 -5.73 31.82 21.99
N ASP A 247 -6.47 32.90 21.73
CA ASP A 247 -7.86 33.00 22.11
C ASP A 247 -8.73 32.46 20.98
N VAL A 248 -9.38 31.31 21.21
CA VAL A 248 -10.23 30.67 20.21
C VAL A 248 -11.46 31.50 19.87
N SER A 249 -11.97 32.29 20.82
CA SER A 249 -13.18 33.11 20.61
C SER A 249 -12.91 34.25 19.64
N ASN A 250 -11.69 34.79 19.68
CA ASN A 250 -11.24 35.92 18.85
C ASN A 250 -10.32 35.50 17.70
N ASN A 251 -10.05 34.19 17.56
CA ASN A 251 -9.18 33.58 16.54
C ASN A 251 -7.84 34.32 16.35
N ARG A 252 -7.20 34.73 17.45
CA ARG A 252 -5.97 35.53 17.41
C ARG A 252 -4.96 35.09 18.46
N TRP A 253 -3.68 35.14 18.09
CA TRP A 253 -2.57 35.02 19.02
C TRP A 253 -2.25 36.39 19.63
N ARG A 254 -1.90 36.39 20.92
CA ARG A 254 -1.35 37.56 21.61
C ARG A 254 -0.23 37.14 22.56
N MET A 255 0.71 38.03 22.77
CA MET A 255 1.73 37.86 23.81
C MET A 255 1.12 38.09 25.19
N VAL A 256 1.59 37.34 26.19
CA VAL A 256 1.33 37.57 27.62
C VAL A 256 2.65 37.84 28.33
N THR A 257 2.59 38.12 29.64
CA THR A 257 3.82 38.29 30.42
C THR A 257 4.74 37.09 30.28
N SER A 258 6.04 37.40 30.16
CA SER A 258 7.08 36.39 30.02
C SER A 258 7.42 35.79 31.38
N MET A 259 7.86 34.53 31.38
CA MET A 259 8.45 33.89 32.55
C MET A 259 9.69 34.65 33.03
N SER A 260 10.04 34.46 34.29
CA SER A 260 11.28 34.99 34.87
C SER A 260 12.49 34.22 34.34
N THR A 261 12.34 32.90 34.17
CA THR A 261 13.40 32.01 33.67
C THR A 261 13.18 31.64 32.20
N ARG A 262 14.25 31.59 31.39
CA ARG A 262 14.21 31.02 30.03
C ARG A 262 14.16 29.50 30.11
N ARG A 263 13.28 28.85 29.35
CA ARG A 263 13.06 27.38 29.46
C ARG A 263 12.80 26.78 28.08
N SER A 264 13.62 25.84 27.64
CA SER A 264 13.24 24.88 26.58
C SER A 264 12.89 23.51 27.18
N SER A 265 12.05 22.77 26.48
CA SER A 265 11.41 21.53 26.91
C SER A 265 10.77 21.57 28.30
N PRO A 266 10.04 22.63 28.70
CA PRO A 266 9.33 22.63 29.98
C PRO A 266 8.15 21.65 29.94
N GLY A 267 7.90 20.97 31.05
CA GLY A 267 6.63 20.28 31.27
C GLY A 267 5.56 21.31 31.64
N VAL A 268 4.36 21.21 31.07
CA VAL A 268 3.26 22.16 31.34
C VAL A 268 2.04 21.40 31.83
N GLY A 269 1.44 21.88 32.92
CA GLY A 269 0.20 21.35 33.47
C GLY A 269 -0.70 22.46 33.98
N VAL A 270 -2.01 22.19 34.04
CA VAL A 270 -3.01 23.15 34.49
C VAL A 270 -3.67 22.62 35.75
N LEU A 271 -3.50 23.33 36.86
CA LEU A 271 -4.01 22.94 38.17
C LEU A 271 -4.75 24.12 38.80
N LYS A 272 -6.02 23.91 39.20
CA LYS A 272 -6.88 24.92 39.83
C LYS A 272 -6.91 26.25 39.05
N ASN A 273 -7.09 26.18 37.74
CA ASN A 273 -7.10 27.32 36.81
C ASN A 273 -5.80 28.13 36.69
N LEU A 274 -4.67 27.58 37.17
CA LEU A 274 -3.36 28.19 37.01
C LEU A 274 -2.49 27.31 36.10
N LEU A 275 -1.66 27.93 35.27
CA LEU A 275 -0.69 27.21 34.43
C LEU A 275 0.63 27.05 35.16
N TYR A 276 1.20 25.85 35.16
CA TYR A 276 2.49 25.56 35.77
C TYR A 276 3.51 25.17 34.70
N ALA A 277 4.64 25.86 34.68
CA ALA A 277 5.81 25.54 33.85
C ALA A 277 6.87 24.88 34.74
N VAL A 278 7.13 23.59 34.49
CA VAL A 278 7.92 22.71 35.35
C VAL A 278 9.23 22.34 34.64
N GLY A 279 10.36 22.62 35.29
CA GLY A 279 11.69 22.23 34.79
C GLY A 279 12.09 22.92 33.47
N GLY A 280 12.85 22.19 32.65
CA GLY A 280 13.37 22.63 31.35
C GLY A 280 14.89 22.84 31.32
N LEU A 281 15.37 23.46 30.24
CA LEU A 281 16.77 23.80 30.00
C LEU A 281 16.93 25.30 29.75
N ASN A 282 17.94 25.92 30.38
CA ASN A 282 18.27 27.34 30.24
C ASN A 282 19.72 27.55 29.77
N GLY A 283 19.96 27.47 28.46
CA GLY A 283 21.28 27.53 27.85
C GLY A 283 21.98 26.17 27.80
N TYR A 284 23.31 26.17 27.74
CA TYR A 284 24.10 24.95 27.62
C TYR A 284 24.21 24.23 28.97
N ASN A 285 23.74 22.98 29.04
CA ASN A 285 23.85 22.10 30.21
C ASN A 285 23.27 22.59 31.55
N ASN A 286 22.41 23.61 31.55
CA ASN A 286 21.76 24.13 32.75
C ASN A 286 20.31 23.61 32.85
N TYR A 287 20.16 22.49 33.55
CA TYR A 287 18.88 21.79 33.75
C TYR A 287 18.16 22.35 34.97
N LEU A 288 16.88 22.67 34.81
CA LEU A 288 16.10 23.35 35.83
C LEU A 288 15.28 22.37 36.67
N ASN A 289 15.25 22.59 37.98
CA ASN A 289 14.25 22.05 38.91
C ASN A 289 13.21 23.10 39.33
N SER A 290 13.40 24.36 38.90
CA SER A 290 12.50 25.46 39.23
C SER A 290 11.14 25.27 38.59
N VAL A 291 10.10 25.83 39.21
CA VAL A 291 8.73 25.78 38.72
C VAL A 291 8.13 27.17 38.81
N GLU A 292 7.46 27.61 37.77
CA GLU A 292 6.76 28.90 37.73
C GLU A 292 5.27 28.68 37.47
N CYS A 293 4.44 29.48 38.09
CA CYS A 293 2.99 29.44 38.03
C CYS A 293 2.45 30.74 37.45
N TYR A 294 1.60 30.65 36.43
CA TYR A 294 0.97 31.77 35.78
C TYR A 294 -0.48 31.89 36.19
N ASP A 295 -0.83 33.10 36.64
CA ASP A 295 -2.21 33.52 36.88
C ASP A 295 -2.71 34.35 35.69
N PRO A 296 -3.66 33.84 34.88
CA PRO A 296 -4.20 34.58 33.75
C PRO A 296 -5.06 35.78 34.13
N SER A 297 -5.61 35.83 35.35
CA SER A 297 -6.43 36.95 35.81
C SER A 297 -5.59 38.19 36.11
N LEU A 298 -4.35 37.97 36.54
CA LEU A 298 -3.38 39.00 36.86
C LEU A 298 -2.38 39.25 35.72
N ASP A 299 -2.28 38.31 34.76
CA ASP A 299 -1.22 38.26 33.75
C ASP A 299 0.16 38.34 34.43
N THR A 300 0.41 37.44 35.39
CA THR A 300 1.69 37.42 36.13
C THR A 300 2.19 36.00 36.35
N TRP A 301 3.50 35.81 36.17
CA TRP A 301 4.24 34.61 36.55
C TRP A 301 4.83 34.73 37.96
N THR A 302 4.69 33.69 38.76
CA THR A 302 5.21 33.61 40.13
C THR A 302 6.03 32.34 40.32
N PRO A 303 7.23 32.39 40.93
CA PRO A 303 7.98 31.19 41.26
C PRO A 303 7.29 30.43 42.38
N VAL A 304 7.20 29.10 42.25
CA VAL A 304 6.69 28.18 43.29
C VAL A 304 7.80 27.24 43.75
N ALA A 305 7.51 26.38 44.73
CA ALA A 305 8.47 25.42 45.25
C ALA A 305 9.16 24.64 44.12
N ALA A 306 10.49 24.55 44.20
CA ALA A 306 11.30 23.81 43.25
C ALA A 306 11.21 22.30 43.53
N MET A 307 11.38 21.51 42.48
CA MET A 307 11.51 20.06 42.58
C MET A 307 12.85 19.67 43.23
N SER A 308 12.91 18.46 43.77
CA SER A 308 14.15 17.88 44.28
C SER A 308 15.14 17.54 43.15
N GLU A 309 14.62 17.12 41.99
CA GLU A 309 15.42 16.75 40.82
C GLU A 309 15.28 17.78 39.68
N CYS A 310 16.38 18.03 38.96
CA CYS A 310 16.33 18.78 37.71
C CYS A 310 15.74 17.91 36.59
N ARG A 311 14.83 18.47 35.78
CA ARG A 311 14.13 17.68 34.76
C ARG A 311 14.02 18.45 33.44
N ASN A 312 14.68 17.97 32.38
CA ASN A 312 14.48 18.43 30.99
C ASN A 312 13.65 17.38 30.22
N GLY A 313 12.59 17.84 29.53
CA GLY A 313 11.71 16.96 28.75
C GLY A 313 10.90 15.99 29.61
N CYS A 314 10.55 16.41 30.83
CA CYS A 314 9.63 15.67 31.70
C CYS A 314 8.20 15.73 31.17
N GLY A 315 7.45 14.68 31.46
CA GLY A 315 6.01 14.67 31.26
C GLY A 315 5.30 15.21 32.50
N VAL A 316 4.33 16.09 32.31
CA VAL A 316 3.52 16.65 33.41
C VAL A 316 2.07 16.25 33.22
N GLY A 317 1.46 15.69 34.25
CA GLY A 317 0.05 15.30 34.27
C GLY A 317 -0.64 15.80 35.52
N VAL A 318 -1.93 16.13 35.43
CA VAL A 318 -2.74 16.56 36.59
C VAL A 318 -3.84 15.55 36.82
N LEU A 319 -3.87 14.98 38.02
CA LEU A 319 -4.84 13.96 38.43
C LEU A 319 -5.31 14.26 39.86
N ASP A 320 -6.63 14.27 40.07
CA ASP A 320 -7.27 14.49 41.38
C ASP A 320 -6.75 15.74 42.14
N GLY A 321 -6.43 16.81 41.43
CA GLY A 321 -5.95 18.07 42.02
C GLY A 321 -4.47 18.06 42.45
N VAL A 322 -3.70 17.08 41.99
CA VAL A 322 -2.25 16.94 42.19
C VAL A 322 -1.53 17.02 40.85
N LEU A 323 -0.41 17.74 40.81
CA LEU A 323 0.44 17.89 39.63
C LEU A 323 1.62 16.90 39.71
N TYR A 324 1.78 16.03 38.73
CA TYR A 324 2.82 15.01 38.69
C TYR A 324 3.89 15.38 37.66
N ALA A 325 5.15 15.44 38.09
CA ALA A 325 6.32 15.61 37.25
C ALA A 325 7.04 14.26 37.08
N ILE A 326 7.03 13.73 35.86
CA ILE A 326 7.40 12.34 35.57
C ILE A 326 8.65 12.32 34.69
N GLY A 327 9.64 11.49 35.06
CA GLY A 327 10.82 11.20 34.25
C GLY A 327 11.62 12.44 33.85
N GLY A 328 12.22 12.40 32.64
CA GLY A 328 13.03 13.49 32.08
C GLY A 328 14.52 13.14 32.05
N TYR A 329 15.35 14.17 31.88
CA TYR A 329 16.81 14.03 31.84
C TYR A 329 17.50 15.05 32.75
N ASN A 330 18.53 14.60 33.47
CA ASN A 330 19.46 15.42 34.25
C ASN A 330 20.91 15.04 33.93
N ASN A 331 21.87 15.90 34.29
CA ASN A 331 23.30 15.62 34.08
C ASN A 331 23.88 14.60 35.07
N VAL A 332 23.22 14.38 36.22
CA VAL A 332 23.77 13.59 37.32
C VAL A 332 23.50 12.09 37.12
N SER A 333 22.26 11.73 36.84
CA SER A 333 21.79 10.35 36.66
C SER A 333 21.40 10.00 35.22
N GLY A 334 21.39 10.99 34.31
CA GLY A 334 20.97 10.80 32.93
C GLY A 334 19.45 10.77 32.80
N CYS A 335 18.90 9.71 32.19
CA CYS A 335 17.46 9.55 32.01
C CYS A 335 16.82 9.13 33.34
N LEU A 336 15.68 9.74 33.70
CA LEU A 336 15.00 9.53 34.98
C LEU A 336 13.80 8.60 34.86
N LYS A 337 13.59 7.79 35.90
CA LYS A 337 12.34 7.03 36.15
C LYS A 337 11.55 7.57 37.35
N SER A 338 12.14 8.50 38.10
CA SER A 338 11.56 9.07 39.31
C SER A 338 10.36 9.96 38.98
N VAL A 339 9.44 10.05 39.94
CA VAL A 339 8.23 10.85 39.80
C VAL A 339 7.98 11.65 41.07
N GLU A 340 7.69 12.93 40.91
CA GLU A 340 7.37 13.84 42.01
C GLU A 340 5.94 14.38 41.86
N ALA A 341 5.23 14.49 42.97
CA ALA A 341 3.86 14.97 43.05
C ALA A 341 3.82 16.29 43.83
N TYR A 342 3.16 17.30 43.27
CA TYR A 342 2.98 18.62 43.85
C TYR A 342 1.53 18.83 44.26
N THR A 343 1.35 19.18 45.52
CA THR A 343 0.04 19.49 46.08
C THR A 343 -0.06 20.99 46.33
N ALA A 344 -0.92 21.68 45.58
CA ALA A 344 -1.04 23.14 45.67
C ALA A 344 -1.48 23.66 47.06
N SER A 345 -2.19 22.87 47.86
CA SER A 345 -2.59 23.28 49.22
C SER A 345 -1.45 23.26 50.23
N SER A 346 -0.45 22.39 50.06
CA SER A 346 0.73 22.34 50.91
C SER A 346 1.91 23.11 50.32
N GLY A 347 1.93 23.30 49.00
CA GLY A 347 3.04 23.93 48.29
C GLY A 347 4.31 23.08 48.26
N VAL A 348 4.21 21.78 48.53
CA VAL A 348 5.37 20.87 48.66
C VAL A 348 5.36 19.83 47.55
N TRP A 349 6.56 19.49 47.06
CA TRP A 349 6.82 18.35 46.19
C TRP A 349 7.15 17.11 47.03
N THR A 350 6.51 15.98 46.71
CA THR A 350 6.74 14.68 47.37
C THR A 350 7.11 13.63 46.33
N THR A 351 8.16 12.85 46.60
CA THR A 351 8.56 11.72 45.76
C THR A 351 7.55 10.58 45.91
N ILE A 352 7.12 10.01 44.79
CA ILE A 352 6.20 8.86 44.74
C ILE A 352 6.90 7.64 44.09
N ALA A 353 6.16 6.55 43.87
CA ALA A 353 6.73 5.35 43.27
C ALA A 353 7.35 5.63 41.88
N ASP A 354 8.56 5.11 41.67
CA ASP A 354 9.27 5.18 40.39
C ASP A 354 8.56 4.36 39.30
N MET A 355 8.70 4.82 38.05
CA MET A 355 8.35 4.03 36.87
C MET A 355 9.24 2.79 36.74
N HIS A 356 8.80 1.81 35.95
CA HIS A 356 9.59 0.63 35.60
C HIS A 356 10.73 0.97 34.65
N PHE A 357 10.50 1.88 33.70
CA PHE A 357 11.49 2.26 32.69
C PHE A 357 11.91 3.73 32.83
N TYR A 358 13.18 3.99 32.52
CA TYR A 358 13.71 5.33 32.33
C TYR A 358 13.16 5.93 31.04
N ARG A 359 12.60 7.14 31.10
CA ARG A 359 11.96 7.77 29.94
C ARG A 359 12.24 9.27 29.87
N ARG A 360 12.48 9.77 28.66
CA ARG A 360 12.42 11.20 28.30
C ARG A 360 11.65 11.40 26.99
N ASN A 361 11.08 12.59 26.79
CA ASN A 361 10.32 12.95 25.58
C ASN A 361 9.19 11.96 25.27
N PHE A 362 8.27 11.78 26.23
CA PHE A 362 7.11 10.88 26.14
C PHE A 362 5.81 11.65 26.33
N ALA A 363 4.68 11.00 26.06
CA ALA A 363 3.35 11.57 26.29
C ALA A 363 2.81 11.15 27.66
N VAL A 364 2.20 12.09 28.38
CA VAL A 364 1.49 11.85 29.64
C VAL A 364 0.04 12.27 29.46
N VAL A 365 -0.88 11.37 29.76
CA VAL A 365 -2.31 11.61 29.61
C VAL A 365 -3.08 11.03 30.79
N THR A 366 -4.13 11.73 31.24
CA THR A 366 -4.99 11.28 32.33
C THR A 366 -6.32 10.79 31.79
N SER A 367 -6.66 9.53 32.09
CA SER A 367 -7.90 8.90 31.63
C SER A 367 -8.38 7.86 32.63
N ASN A 368 -9.68 7.85 32.92
CA ASN A 368 -10.34 6.95 33.88
C ASN A 368 -9.71 6.97 35.29
N ASN A 369 -9.36 8.16 35.79
CA ASN A 369 -8.70 8.37 37.08
C ASN A 369 -7.33 7.67 37.23
N LEU A 370 -6.67 7.40 36.10
CA LEU A 370 -5.33 6.85 36.03
C LEU A 370 -4.45 7.74 35.16
N LEU A 371 -3.15 7.70 35.41
CA LEU A 371 -2.14 8.47 34.69
C LEU A 371 -1.39 7.51 33.76
N HIS A 372 -1.46 7.75 32.46
CA HIS A 372 -0.86 6.91 31.42
C HIS A 372 0.37 7.60 30.86
N VAL A 373 1.50 6.91 30.94
CA VAL A 373 2.80 7.30 30.40
C VAL A 373 3.07 6.45 29.17
N ILE A 374 3.16 7.08 28.00
CA ILE A 374 3.17 6.36 26.73
C ILE A 374 4.43 6.74 25.94
N GLY A 375 5.21 5.71 25.58
CA GLY A 375 6.38 5.88 24.74
C GLY A 375 7.60 6.46 25.46
N GLY A 376 8.40 7.22 24.70
CA GLY A 376 9.63 7.84 25.18
C GLY A 376 10.88 7.21 24.59
N SER A 377 12.02 7.79 24.96
CA SER A 377 13.33 7.28 24.57
C SER A 377 14.23 7.06 25.78
N TYR A 378 15.09 6.05 25.68
CA TYR A 378 16.15 5.75 26.63
C TYR A 378 17.42 5.40 25.87
N ASN A 379 18.54 6.11 26.13
CA ASN A 379 19.84 5.91 25.46
C ASN A 379 19.77 5.84 23.92
N GLY A 380 18.84 6.55 23.29
CA GLY A 380 18.64 6.55 21.83
C GLY A 380 17.68 5.47 21.31
N SER A 381 17.26 4.52 22.16
CA SER A 381 16.25 3.50 21.84
C SER A 381 14.84 3.97 22.21
N VAL A 382 13.83 3.57 21.42
CA VAL A 382 12.41 3.84 21.69
C VAL A 382 11.88 2.87 22.73
N VAL A 383 11.16 3.39 23.72
CA VAL A 383 10.47 2.57 24.73
C VAL A 383 9.05 2.28 24.24
N ASN A 384 8.80 1.04 23.82
CA ASN A 384 7.53 0.63 23.22
C ASN A 384 6.54 0.03 24.25
N SER A 385 6.24 0.79 25.30
CA SER A 385 5.32 0.36 26.35
C SER A 385 4.51 1.50 26.94
N ILE A 386 3.35 1.16 27.50
CA ILE A 386 2.47 2.05 28.25
C ILE A 386 2.58 1.68 29.73
N GLU A 387 2.91 2.67 30.57
CA GLU A 387 2.92 2.55 32.02
C GLU A 387 1.75 3.33 32.61
N ILE A 388 0.97 2.68 33.47
CA ILE A 388 -0.26 3.24 34.03
C ILE A 388 -0.12 3.32 35.54
N TYR A 389 -0.12 4.53 36.07
CA TYR A 389 -0.06 4.81 37.51
C TYR A 389 -1.44 4.92 38.12
N ASN A 390 -1.60 4.26 39.25
CA ASN A 390 -2.77 4.36 40.11
C ASN A 390 -2.43 5.15 41.39
N PRO A 391 -2.97 6.37 41.55
CA PRO A 391 -2.67 7.21 42.72
C PRO A 391 -3.19 6.62 44.03
N LYS A 392 -4.24 5.78 43.99
CA LYS A 392 -4.82 5.19 45.21
C LYS A 392 -3.94 4.12 45.83
N THR A 393 -3.21 3.39 45.00
CA THR A 393 -2.32 2.30 45.44
C THR A 393 -0.85 2.69 45.41
N ASN A 394 -0.52 3.85 44.82
CA ASN A 394 0.85 4.28 44.53
C ASN A 394 1.65 3.21 43.78
N THR A 395 1.04 2.57 42.79
CA THR A 395 1.67 1.51 41.98
C THR A 395 1.54 1.79 40.48
N TRP A 396 2.53 1.28 39.74
CA TRP A 396 2.58 1.31 38.29
C TRP A 396 2.19 -0.06 37.72
N SER A 397 1.49 -0.08 36.60
CA SER A 397 1.19 -1.28 35.82
C SER A 397 1.71 -1.14 34.39
N LEU A 398 2.20 -2.23 33.82
CA LEU A 398 2.87 -2.23 32.50
C LEU A 398 2.00 -2.90 31.44
N LYS A 399 1.91 -2.28 30.27
CA LYS A 399 1.29 -2.86 29.08
C LYS A 399 2.24 -2.73 27.89
N THR A 400 2.67 -3.88 27.35
CA THR A 400 3.54 -3.95 26.17
C THR A 400 2.72 -3.68 24.90
N LEU A 401 3.30 -2.92 23.97
CA LEU A 401 2.67 -2.61 22.69
C LEU A 401 3.01 -3.70 21.67
N SER A 402 2.01 -4.22 20.97
CA SER A 402 2.12 -5.39 20.06
C SER A 402 2.72 -5.07 18.68
N LYS A 403 3.16 -3.84 18.43
CA LYS A 403 3.64 -3.35 17.14
C LYS A 403 4.89 -2.52 17.40
N ASP A 404 5.98 -2.69 16.65
CA ASP A 404 7.16 -1.81 16.74
C ASP A 404 6.79 -0.41 16.27
N ILE A 405 6.43 0.42 17.24
CA ILE A 405 5.93 1.75 16.99
C ILE A 405 7.10 2.72 17.26
N GLY A 406 7.33 3.65 16.31
CA GLY A 406 8.40 4.64 16.39
C GLY A 406 8.27 5.61 17.57
N HIS A 407 9.00 6.73 17.54
CA HIS A 407 8.99 7.70 18.62
C HIS A 407 7.61 8.35 18.77
N ILE A 408 7.01 8.23 19.96
CA ILE A 408 5.80 8.97 20.34
C ILE A 408 6.19 10.40 20.65
N LEU A 409 5.60 11.36 19.94
CA LEU A 409 5.95 12.78 20.01
C LEU A 409 5.05 13.55 20.97
N SER A 410 3.75 13.22 20.99
CA SER A 410 2.74 13.84 21.84
C SER A 410 1.47 12.99 21.87
N GLY A 411 0.62 13.15 22.88
CA GLY A 411 -0.66 12.47 22.99
C GLY A 411 -1.65 13.28 23.82
N VAL A 412 -2.94 13.18 23.48
CA VAL A 412 -4.04 13.88 24.16
C VAL A 412 -5.22 12.94 24.34
N VAL A 413 -6.07 13.23 25.32
CA VAL A 413 -7.32 12.52 25.53
C VAL A 413 -8.44 13.32 24.91
N VAL A 414 -9.29 12.69 24.11
CA VAL A 414 -10.49 13.32 23.59
C VAL A 414 -11.71 12.44 23.80
N SER A 415 -12.88 13.06 23.75
CA SER A 415 -14.13 12.30 23.73
C SER A 415 -14.21 11.48 22.44
N ARG A 416 -14.66 10.23 22.57
CA ARG A 416 -14.83 9.32 21.45
C ARG A 416 -15.64 9.96 20.32
N PRO A 417 -15.08 10.07 19.10
CA PRO A 417 -15.81 10.60 17.97
C PRO A 417 -17.09 9.80 17.67
N PRO A 418 -18.20 10.43 17.26
CA PRO A 418 -19.44 9.73 16.89
C PRO A 418 -19.24 8.76 15.70
N HIS A 419 -18.23 9.02 14.86
CA HIS A 419 -17.84 8.15 13.73
C HIS A 419 -16.82 7.09 14.12
N PHE A 420 -16.27 7.14 15.34
CA PHE A 420 -15.44 6.09 15.91
C PHE A 420 -16.32 4.90 16.28
N LYS A 421 -16.74 4.16 15.27
CA LYS A 421 -17.20 2.79 15.43
C LYS A 421 -15.95 1.97 15.68
N THR A 422 -15.69 1.58 16.94
CA THR A 422 -15.17 0.23 17.10
C THR A 422 -16.18 -0.62 16.35
N ARG A 423 -15.74 -1.34 15.31
CA ARG A 423 -16.57 -2.41 14.81
C ARG A 423 -16.88 -3.26 16.06
N CYS A 424 -18.09 -3.14 16.60
CA CYS A 424 -18.71 -4.32 17.15
C CYS A 424 -18.92 -5.16 15.89
N GLU A 425 -17.89 -5.92 15.55
CA GLU A 425 -18.04 -6.95 14.54
C GLU A 425 -19.29 -7.71 14.93
N GLN A 426 -20.16 -7.98 13.96
CA GLN A 426 -21.14 -9.04 14.10
C GLN A 426 -20.28 -10.29 14.36
N LYS A 427 -20.06 -10.64 15.64
CA LYS A 427 -19.35 -11.86 15.99
C LYS A 427 -20.32 -12.98 15.71
N THR A 428 -20.27 -13.46 14.49
CA THR A 428 -20.93 -14.70 14.10
C THR A 428 -20.15 -15.83 14.77
N TYR A 429 -20.69 -16.34 15.88
CA TYR A 429 -20.17 -17.55 16.50
C TYR A 429 -20.60 -18.72 15.63
N LYS A 430 -19.73 -19.16 14.71
CA LYS A 430 -19.94 -20.40 13.98
C LYS A 430 -19.50 -21.55 14.88
N ASN A 431 -20.45 -22.39 15.30
CA ASN A 431 -20.12 -23.66 15.93
C ASN A 431 -19.66 -24.64 14.83
N SER A 432 -18.34 -24.80 14.67
CA SER A 432 -17.76 -25.69 13.66
C SER A 432 -18.15 -27.16 13.84
N SER A 433 -18.52 -27.58 15.05
CA SER A 433 -18.95 -28.96 15.31
C SER A 433 -20.45 -29.20 15.13
N HIS A 434 -21.26 -28.14 14.98
CA HIS A 434 -22.71 -28.31 14.84
C HIS A 434 -23.11 -29.08 13.58
N MET A 435 -22.56 -28.70 12.42
CA MET A 435 -22.84 -29.38 11.15
C MET A 435 -22.29 -30.81 11.15
N VAL A 436 -21.07 -31.01 11.68
CA VAL A 436 -20.45 -32.34 11.79
C VAL A 436 -21.31 -33.29 12.64
N GLY A 437 -21.73 -32.86 13.83
CA GLY A 437 -22.57 -33.68 14.71
C GLY A 437 -23.96 -33.98 14.13
N VAL A 438 -24.57 -33.06 13.37
CA VAL A 438 -25.84 -33.33 12.68
C VAL A 438 -25.66 -34.38 11.58
N PHE A 439 -24.61 -34.26 10.76
CA PHE A 439 -24.34 -35.21 9.68
C PHE A 439 -23.88 -36.58 10.19
N GLU A 440 -23.19 -36.67 11.34
CA GLU A 440 -22.89 -37.95 12.01
C GLU A 440 -24.16 -38.73 12.35
N VAL A 441 -25.19 -38.05 12.88
CA VAL A 441 -26.49 -38.67 13.18
C VAL A 441 -27.17 -39.11 11.88
N VAL A 442 -27.20 -38.26 10.86
CA VAL A 442 -27.83 -38.57 9.56
C VAL A 442 -27.13 -39.75 8.86
N GLN A 443 -25.81 -39.87 8.99
CA GLN A 443 -25.04 -41.02 8.50
C GLN A 443 -25.37 -42.30 9.28
N SER A 444 -25.54 -42.23 10.61
CA SER A 444 -25.98 -43.38 11.41
C SER A 444 -27.37 -43.85 10.97
N LEU A 445 -28.32 -42.92 10.83
CA LEU A 445 -29.68 -43.23 10.37
C LEU A 445 -29.68 -43.92 9.01
N ARG A 446 -28.81 -43.49 8.08
CA ARG A 446 -28.64 -44.16 6.79
C ARG A 446 -28.13 -45.60 6.92
N LYS A 447 -27.10 -45.83 7.76
CA LYS A 447 -26.56 -47.17 8.01
C LYS A 447 -27.60 -48.10 8.62
N ASP A 448 -28.43 -47.56 9.51
CA ASP A 448 -29.54 -48.26 10.16
C ASP A 448 -30.80 -48.35 9.27
N LYS A 449 -30.75 -47.80 8.04
CA LYS A 449 -31.83 -47.75 7.04
C LYS A 449 -33.11 -47.07 7.57
N VAL A 450 -32.96 -46.13 8.49
CA VAL A 450 -34.05 -45.37 9.09
C VAL A 450 -34.34 -44.14 8.22
N LEU A 451 -35.60 -43.98 7.81
CA LEU A 451 -36.09 -42.86 6.97
C LEU A 451 -35.42 -42.74 5.58
N CYS A 452 -34.72 -43.77 5.10
CA CYS A 452 -34.19 -43.80 3.74
C CYS A 452 -35.34 -43.94 2.73
N ASP A 453 -35.47 -42.95 1.85
CA ASP A 453 -36.54 -42.79 0.85
C ASP A 453 -36.07 -43.10 -0.58
N ILE A 454 -34.82 -43.56 -0.73
CA ILE A 454 -34.25 -43.99 -2.01
C ILE A 454 -33.29 -45.18 -1.85
N ARG A 455 -33.38 -46.10 -2.83
CA ARG A 455 -32.50 -47.24 -3.06
C ARG A 455 -31.81 -47.04 -4.41
N ILE A 456 -30.49 -47.12 -4.42
CA ILE A 456 -29.68 -46.97 -5.64
C ILE A 456 -29.04 -48.33 -5.93
N GLU A 457 -29.38 -48.93 -7.05
CA GLU A 457 -28.83 -50.20 -7.53
C GLU A 457 -27.75 -49.92 -8.60
N THR A 458 -26.62 -50.62 -8.49
CA THR A 458 -25.54 -50.62 -9.50
C THR A 458 -25.62 -51.86 -10.39
N ASP A 459 -24.87 -51.87 -11.50
CA ASP A 459 -24.89 -52.98 -12.48
C ASP A 459 -24.54 -54.35 -11.90
N ASP A 460 -23.83 -54.38 -10.77
CA ASP A 460 -23.47 -55.59 -10.03
C ASP A 460 -24.57 -56.09 -9.06
N GLY A 461 -25.72 -55.42 -9.03
CA GLY A 461 -26.86 -55.74 -8.17
C GLY A 461 -26.72 -55.28 -6.71
N THR A 462 -25.68 -54.49 -6.39
CA THR A 462 -25.50 -53.93 -5.04
C THR A 462 -26.47 -52.78 -4.81
N ILE A 463 -27.21 -52.81 -3.69
CA ILE A 463 -28.18 -51.78 -3.32
C ILE A 463 -27.63 -50.87 -2.22
N ILE A 464 -27.57 -49.57 -2.50
CA ILE A 464 -27.13 -48.51 -1.58
C ILE A 464 -28.33 -47.67 -1.15
N PHE A 465 -28.53 -47.51 0.15
CA PHE A 465 -29.61 -46.70 0.73
C PHE A 465 -29.17 -45.26 0.94
N GLY A 466 -30.10 -44.32 0.76
CA GLY A 466 -29.88 -42.90 0.98
C GLY A 466 -31.16 -42.13 1.29
N HIS A 467 -30.98 -40.82 1.51
CA HIS A 467 -32.02 -39.82 1.69
C HIS A 467 -32.00 -38.85 0.50
N LYS A 468 -33.10 -38.72 -0.24
CA LYS A 468 -33.23 -37.85 -1.41
C LYS A 468 -32.80 -36.43 -1.10
N VAL A 469 -33.25 -35.87 0.03
CA VAL A 469 -32.91 -34.49 0.45
C VAL A 469 -31.40 -34.27 0.60
N VAL A 470 -30.68 -35.25 1.14
CA VAL A 470 -29.22 -35.16 1.33
C VAL A 470 -28.51 -35.27 -0.01
N LEU A 471 -28.92 -36.21 -0.87
CA LEU A 471 -28.32 -36.41 -2.20
C LEU A 471 -28.53 -35.20 -3.13
N ILE A 472 -29.73 -34.63 -3.16
CA ILE A 472 -30.08 -33.43 -3.94
C ILE A 472 -29.29 -32.19 -3.48
N SER A 473 -28.96 -32.13 -2.19
CA SER A 473 -28.20 -31.01 -1.64
C SER A 473 -26.74 -31.01 -2.08
N ALA A 474 -26.18 -32.20 -2.34
CA ALA A 474 -24.75 -32.38 -2.64
C ALA A 474 -24.44 -32.54 -4.13
N SER A 475 -25.39 -33.00 -4.94
CA SER A 475 -25.18 -33.30 -6.37
C SER A 475 -26.32 -32.75 -7.24
N PRO A 476 -26.01 -31.94 -8.27
CA PRO A 476 -27.00 -31.52 -9.26
C PRO A 476 -27.57 -32.69 -10.08
N TYR A 477 -26.79 -33.74 -10.35
CA TYR A 477 -27.28 -34.94 -11.05
C TYR A 477 -28.47 -35.57 -10.33
N PHE A 478 -28.37 -35.77 -9.01
CA PHE A 478 -29.50 -36.26 -8.21
C PHE A 478 -30.67 -35.28 -8.16
N ARG A 479 -30.39 -33.97 -8.16
CA ARG A 479 -31.44 -32.94 -8.24
C ARG A 479 -32.24 -33.05 -9.54
N ASP A 480 -31.58 -33.27 -10.67
CA ASP A 480 -32.23 -33.34 -11.97
C ASP A 480 -33.05 -34.62 -12.11
N ILE A 481 -32.51 -35.76 -11.66
CA ILE A 481 -33.19 -37.05 -11.65
C ILE A 481 -34.45 -37.02 -10.77
N PHE A 482 -34.32 -36.58 -9.51
CA PHE A 482 -35.45 -36.61 -8.58
C PHE A 482 -36.50 -35.52 -8.83
N ASN A 483 -36.18 -34.48 -9.59
CA ASN A 483 -37.17 -33.46 -10.01
C ASN A 483 -37.80 -33.74 -11.38
N SER A 484 -37.37 -34.78 -12.10
CA SER A 484 -38.02 -35.19 -13.34
C SER A 484 -39.42 -35.75 -13.07
N PHE A 485 -40.40 -35.41 -13.93
CA PHE A 485 -41.83 -35.67 -13.69
C PHE A 485 -42.20 -37.16 -13.55
N ASP A 486 -41.36 -38.08 -14.06
CA ASP A 486 -41.60 -39.54 -14.01
C ASP A 486 -40.82 -40.26 -12.90
N GLU A 487 -39.67 -39.74 -12.44
CA GLU A 487 -38.78 -40.44 -11.49
C GLU A 487 -38.83 -39.90 -10.04
N GLY A 488 -39.48 -38.76 -9.80
CA GLY A 488 -39.54 -38.15 -8.46
C GLY A 488 -40.23 -39.01 -7.38
N ASN A 489 -41.19 -39.86 -7.79
CA ASN A 489 -41.90 -40.79 -6.90
C ASN A 489 -41.30 -42.19 -6.82
N ILE A 490 -40.20 -42.46 -7.54
CA ILE A 490 -39.57 -43.77 -7.54
C ILE A 490 -38.65 -43.88 -6.32
N ASP A 491 -38.77 -44.98 -5.57
CA ASP A 491 -37.95 -45.30 -4.39
C ASP A 491 -36.73 -46.18 -4.73
N HIS A 492 -36.55 -46.48 -6.02
CA HIS A 492 -35.51 -47.35 -6.57
C HIS A 492 -34.95 -46.85 -7.92
N ILE A 493 -33.67 -46.53 -7.99
CA ILE A 493 -33.00 -46.05 -9.21
C ILE A 493 -31.81 -46.94 -9.54
N ASN A 494 -31.65 -47.29 -10.81
CA ASN A 494 -30.50 -48.03 -11.31
C ASN A 494 -29.53 -47.08 -12.03
N ILE A 495 -28.28 -46.97 -11.54
CA ILE A 495 -27.23 -46.18 -12.16
C ILE A 495 -26.26 -47.12 -12.87
N LYS A 496 -26.32 -47.08 -14.21
CA LYS A 496 -25.46 -47.90 -15.09
C LYS A 496 -24.07 -47.29 -15.28
N GLY A 497 -23.07 -48.13 -15.47
CA GLY A 497 -21.67 -47.76 -15.76
C GLY A 497 -20.84 -47.39 -14.53
N LEU A 498 -21.30 -47.74 -13.32
CA LEU A 498 -20.64 -47.40 -12.05
C LEU A 498 -20.37 -48.63 -11.20
N ASP A 499 -19.14 -48.73 -10.70
CA ASP A 499 -18.74 -49.74 -9.72
C ASP A 499 -19.34 -49.44 -8.34
N SER A 500 -19.89 -50.47 -7.68
CA SER A 500 -20.57 -50.31 -6.38
C SER A 500 -19.67 -49.80 -5.27
N THR A 501 -18.36 -50.13 -5.30
CA THR A 501 -17.41 -49.68 -4.29
C THR A 501 -17.14 -48.17 -4.44
N VAL A 502 -17.03 -47.69 -5.68
CA VAL A 502 -16.82 -46.27 -5.99
C VAL A 502 -18.09 -45.47 -5.68
N LEU A 503 -19.26 -45.98 -6.04
CA LEU A 503 -20.52 -45.33 -5.69
C LEU A 503 -20.69 -45.25 -4.17
N GLN A 504 -20.38 -46.33 -3.43
CA GLN A 504 -20.43 -46.32 -1.98
C GLN A 504 -19.46 -45.29 -1.37
N LEU A 505 -18.26 -45.11 -1.94
CA LEU A 505 -17.32 -44.06 -1.51
C LEU A 505 -17.88 -42.65 -1.73
N LEU A 506 -18.49 -42.39 -2.89
CA LEU A 506 -19.09 -41.09 -3.21
C LEU A 506 -20.32 -40.79 -2.35
N ILE A 507 -21.18 -41.79 -2.11
CA ILE A 507 -22.32 -41.64 -1.20
C ILE A 507 -21.82 -41.47 0.24
N ASN A 508 -20.79 -42.18 0.68
CA ASN A 508 -20.20 -41.96 2.00
C ASN A 508 -19.67 -40.52 2.12
N TYR A 509 -18.96 -40.02 1.12
CA TYR A 509 -18.46 -38.65 1.05
C TYR A 509 -19.60 -37.61 1.19
N ILE A 510 -20.75 -37.82 0.57
CA ILE A 510 -21.90 -36.90 0.71
C ILE A 510 -22.35 -36.76 2.16
N TYR A 511 -22.20 -37.81 2.97
CA TYR A 511 -22.64 -37.83 4.37
C TYR A 511 -21.52 -37.50 5.37
N THR A 512 -20.26 -37.77 5.05
CA THR A 512 -19.13 -37.55 5.96
C THR A 512 -18.29 -36.32 5.61
N GLY A 513 -18.32 -35.88 4.35
CA GLY A 513 -17.41 -34.88 3.79
C GLY A 513 -15.98 -35.39 3.56
N GLU A 514 -15.73 -36.68 3.77
CA GLU A 514 -14.40 -37.31 3.67
C GLU A 514 -14.34 -38.26 2.48
N ILE A 515 -13.24 -38.22 1.73
CA ILE A 515 -13.00 -39.10 0.58
C ILE A 515 -11.56 -39.59 0.57
N ILE A 516 -11.39 -40.89 0.31
CA ILE A 516 -10.08 -41.55 0.27
C ILE A 516 -9.71 -41.77 -1.18
N ILE A 517 -8.63 -41.13 -1.62
CA ILE A 517 -8.10 -41.22 -2.98
C ILE A 517 -6.78 -41.99 -2.95
N THR A 518 -6.66 -42.98 -3.84
CA THR A 518 -5.48 -43.82 -4.01
C THR A 518 -5.15 -43.95 -5.50
N GLU A 519 -3.93 -44.37 -5.83
CA GLU A 519 -3.52 -44.59 -7.23
C GLU A 519 -4.42 -45.60 -7.96
N GLY A 520 -4.90 -46.62 -7.26
CA GLY A 520 -5.77 -47.65 -7.82
C GLY A 520 -7.21 -47.20 -8.07
N ASN A 521 -7.72 -46.19 -7.34
CA ASN A 521 -9.12 -45.77 -7.43
C ASN A 521 -9.33 -44.44 -8.17
N VAL A 522 -8.31 -43.59 -8.29
CA VAL A 522 -8.46 -42.19 -8.73
C VAL A 522 -9.08 -42.04 -10.12
N LYS A 523 -8.74 -42.92 -11.07
CA LYS A 523 -9.28 -42.88 -12.44
C LYS A 523 -10.78 -43.18 -12.46
N VAL A 524 -11.19 -44.29 -11.84
CA VAL A 524 -12.61 -44.70 -11.78
C VAL A 524 -13.41 -43.70 -10.94
N LEU A 525 -12.83 -43.18 -9.87
CA LEU A 525 -13.45 -42.18 -9.00
C LEU A 525 -13.66 -40.84 -9.70
N LEU A 526 -12.71 -40.38 -10.53
CA LEU A 526 -12.85 -39.15 -11.31
C LEU A 526 -13.97 -39.27 -12.35
N ALA A 527 -14.02 -40.40 -13.07
CA ALA A 527 -15.10 -40.69 -14.03
C ALA A 527 -16.47 -40.67 -13.34
N ALA A 528 -16.57 -41.33 -12.19
CA ALA A 528 -17.77 -41.39 -11.37
C ALA A 528 -18.20 -40.02 -10.81
N ALA A 529 -17.24 -39.23 -10.32
CA ALA A 529 -17.50 -37.88 -9.81
C ALA A 529 -17.95 -36.92 -10.92
N ASN A 530 -17.43 -37.07 -12.13
CA ASN A 530 -17.87 -36.30 -13.29
C ASN A 530 -19.32 -36.67 -13.67
N LEU A 531 -19.65 -37.96 -13.72
CA LEU A 531 -21.01 -38.45 -14.00
C LEU A 531 -22.03 -37.95 -12.98
N LEU A 532 -21.71 -38.06 -11.68
CA LEU A 532 -22.57 -37.59 -10.58
C LEU A 532 -22.46 -36.08 -10.32
N GLN A 533 -21.70 -35.34 -11.15
CA GLN A 533 -21.51 -33.90 -11.05
C GLN A 533 -21.01 -33.40 -9.67
N LEU A 534 -20.13 -34.18 -9.04
CA LEU A 534 -19.49 -33.84 -7.76
C LEU A 534 -18.20 -33.04 -8.01
N GLY A 535 -18.35 -31.75 -8.29
CA GLY A 535 -17.24 -30.87 -8.72
C GLY A 535 -16.03 -30.83 -7.78
N TYR A 536 -16.25 -30.81 -6.46
CA TYR A 536 -15.14 -30.82 -5.49
C TYR A 536 -14.31 -32.11 -5.59
N VAL A 537 -14.97 -33.27 -5.66
CA VAL A 537 -14.28 -34.57 -5.78
C VAL A 537 -13.53 -34.66 -7.10
N LYS A 538 -14.15 -34.22 -8.21
CA LYS A 538 -13.49 -34.13 -9.53
C LYS A 538 -12.19 -33.32 -9.44
N ASN A 539 -12.24 -32.15 -8.78
CA ASN A 539 -11.07 -31.28 -8.64
C ASN A 539 -9.98 -31.89 -7.76
N VAL A 540 -10.32 -32.52 -6.64
CA VAL A 540 -9.32 -33.18 -5.78
C VAL A 540 -8.69 -34.39 -6.48
N CYS A 541 -9.46 -35.18 -7.23
CA CYS A 541 -8.91 -36.27 -8.05
C CYS A 541 -7.97 -35.73 -9.13
N ALA A 542 -8.31 -34.61 -9.78
CA ALA A 542 -7.45 -33.94 -10.74
C ALA A 542 -6.14 -33.43 -10.10
N GLN A 543 -6.23 -32.81 -8.92
CA GLN A 543 -5.05 -32.37 -8.15
C GLN A 543 -4.16 -33.55 -7.75
N PHE A 544 -4.75 -34.67 -7.33
CA PHE A 544 -3.99 -35.88 -7.02
C PHE A 544 -3.24 -36.39 -8.26
N LEU A 545 -3.90 -36.46 -9.42
CA LEU A 545 -3.24 -36.83 -10.68
C LEU A 545 -2.15 -35.83 -11.09
N GLN A 546 -2.33 -34.54 -10.86
CA GLN A 546 -1.28 -33.53 -11.08
C GLN A 546 -0.04 -33.78 -10.22
N THR A 547 -0.20 -34.18 -8.95
CA THR A 547 0.93 -34.51 -8.07
C THR A 547 1.68 -35.77 -8.47
N GLN A 548 1.04 -36.64 -9.26
CA GLN A 548 1.61 -37.91 -9.75
C GLN A 548 2.10 -37.81 -11.20
N LEU A 549 2.13 -36.60 -11.79
CA LEU A 549 2.64 -36.40 -13.14
C LEU A 549 4.12 -36.77 -13.23
N ASP A 550 4.38 -37.78 -14.03
CA ASP A 550 5.71 -38.31 -14.32
C ASP A 550 5.90 -38.44 -15.84
N SER A 551 7.16 -38.45 -16.26
CA SER A 551 7.58 -38.64 -17.65
C SER A 551 7.01 -39.92 -18.31
N SER A 552 6.66 -40.93 -17.51
CA SER A 552 6.12 -42.23 -17.94
C SER A 552 4.59 -42.34 -17.93
N ASN A 553 3.88 -41.32 -17.45
CA ASN A 553 2.41 -41.36 -17.33
C ASN A 553 1.70 -40.09 -17.85
N CYS A 554 2.45 -39.07 -18.24
CA CYS A 554 1.94 -37.76 -18.61
C CYS A 554 1.02 -37.78 -19.85
N LEU A 555 1.28 -38.66 -20.82
CA LEU A 555 0.43 -38.82 -22.00
C LEU A 555 -0.88 -39.53 -21.65
N GLY A 556 -0.81 -40.63 -20.91
CA GLY A 556 -2.00 -41.35 -20.45
C GLY A 556 -2.88 -40.52 -19.51
N ILE A 557 -2.30 -39.67 -18.66
CA ILE A 557 -3.05 -38.73 -17.80
C ILE A 557 -3.69 -37.63 -18.64
N LYS A 558 -3.03 -37.15 -19.70
CA LYS A 558 -3.58 -36.15 -20.61
C LYS A 558 -4.78 -36.68 -21.41
N GLU A 559 -4.64 -37.85 -22.05
CA GLU A 559 -5.75 -38.47 -22.79
C GLU A 559 -6.96 -38.72 -21.87
N PHE A 560 -6.68 -39.14 -20.64
CA PHE A 560 -7.68 -39.31 -19.61
C PHE A 560 -8.33 -37.98 -19.21
N ALA A 561 -7.56 -36.89 -19.07
CA ALA A 561 -8.09 -35.57 -18.78
C ALA A 561 -8.98 -35.02 -19.90
N ASP A 562 -8.59 -35.24 -21.16
CA ASP A 562 -9.34 -34.80 -22.34
C ASP A 562 -10.68 -35.56 -22.46
N SER A 563 -10.70 -36.85 -22.10
CA SER A 563 -11.91 -37.69 -22.12
C SER A 563 -12.99 -37.26 -21.13
N TYR A 564 -12.61 -36.62 -20.01
CA TYR A 564 -13.52 -36.20 -18.94
C TYR A 564 -13.62 -34.67 -18.78
N ASP A 565 -13.18 -33.93 -19.80
CA ASP A 565 -13.21 -32.46 -19.87
C ASP A 565 -12.59 -31.80 -18.62
N CYS A 566 -11.41 -32.30 -18.23
CA CYS A 566 -10.60 -31.78 -17.13
C CYS A 566 -9.58 -30.77 -17.66
N MET A 567 -10.03 -29.57 -18.00
CA MET A 567 -9.20 -28.52 -18.61
C MET A 567 -7.93 -28.21 -17.80
N GLU A 568 -8.01 -28.09 -16.47
CA GLU A 568 -6.85 -27.79 -15.62
C GLU A 568 -5.81 -28.92 -15.65
N LEU A 569 -6.23 -30.18 -15.57
CA LEU A 569 -5.33 -31.33 -15.63
C LEU A 569 -4.72 -31.51 -17.02
N SER A 570 -5.50 -31.28 -18.08
CA SER A 570 -5.02 -31.33 -19.47
C SER A 570 -3.96 -30.25 -19.73
N ILE A 571 -4.21 -29.00 -19.28
CA ILE A 571 -3.24 -27.92 -19.36
C ILE A 571 -1.99 -28.25 -18.55
N SER A 572 -2.12 -28.72 -17.31
CA SER A 572 -0.96 -29.09 -16.48
C SER A 572 -0.15 -30.22 -17.10
N SER A 573 -0.80 -31.24 -17.67
CA SER A 573 -0.11 -32.36 -18.34
C SER A 573 0.57 -31.89 -19.63
N GLN A 574 -0.08 -31.02 -20.41
CA GLN A 574 0.50 -30.41 -21.60
C GLN A 574 1.72 -29.53 -21.27
N THR A 575 1.63 -28.73 -20.20
CA THR A 575 2.74 -27.91 -19.71
C THR A 575 3.87 -28.80 -19.19
N TYR A 576 3.56 -29.91 -18.52
CA TYR A 576 4.56 -30.87 -18.07
C TYR A 576 5.29 -31.54 -19.25
N ILE A 577 4.56 -31.98 -20.27
CA ILE A 577 5.11 -32.53 -21.53
C ILE A 577 6.02 -31.49 -22.22
N LYS A 578 5.66 -30.21 -22.19
CA LYS A 578 6.48 -29.14 -22.77
C LYS A 578 7.75 -28.85 -21.97
N ASN A 579 7.73 -29.06 -20.65
CA ASN A 579 8.77 -28.63 -19.71
C ASN A 579 9.84 -29.69 -19.38
N GLN A 580 9.58 -30.97 -19.66
CA GLN A 580 10.55 -32.05 -19.43
C GLN A 580 11.28 -32.45 -20.72
N GLU A 581 12.52 -32.93 -20.59
CA GLU A 581 13.22 -33.57 -21.71
C GLU A 581 12.57 -34.95 -21.97
N VAL A 582 11.44 -35.01 -22.68
CA VAL A 582 10.71 -36.24 -23.07
C VAL A 582 11.47 -37.06 -24.14
N VAL A 583 12.79 -36.87 -24.22
CA VAL A 583 13.67 -37.30 -25.32
C VAL A 583 13.99 -38.80 -25.23
N ASP A 584 13.99 -39.38 -24.02
CA ASP A 584 14.48 -40.75 -23.78
C ASP A 584 13.40 -41.80 -23.41
N ASN A 585 12.10 -41.48 -23.51
CA ASN A 585 11.04 -42.37 -23.01
C ASN A 585 10.35 -43.20 -24.10
N ASP A 586 10.08 -44.48 -23.78
CA ASP A 586 9.40 -45.44 -24.68
C ASP A 586 8.01 -44.99 -25.15
N GLU A 587 7.27 -44.21 -24.35
CA GLU A 587 5.97 -43.66 -24.77
C GLU A 587 6.08 -42.67 -25.94
N PHE A 588 7.21 -41.95 -26.11
CA PHE A 588 7.42 -41.04 -27.24
C PHE A 588 7.43 -41.79 -28.58
N LEU A 589 7.92 -43.04 -28.59
CA LEU A 589 7.96 -43.88 -29.79
C LEU A 589 6.57 -44.35 -30.24
N SER A 590 5.59 -44.30 -29.33
CA SER A 590 4.18 -44.66 -29.56
C SER A 590 3.32 -43.53 -30.14
N LEU A 591 3.84 -42.29 -30.18
CA LEU A 591 3.14 -41.12 -30.73
C LEU A 591 2.93 -41.21 -32.24
N SER A 592 1.81 -40.67 -32.71
CA SER A 592 1.50 -40.55 -34.14
C SER A 592 2.35 -39.48 -34.83
N SER A 593 2.47 -39.54 -36.17
CA SER A 593 3.21 -38.54 -36.96
C SER A 593 2.70 -37.11 -36.73
N THR A 594 1.37 -36.93 -36.62
CA THR A 594 0.76 -35.61 -36.40
C THR A 594 1.11 -35.02 -35.04
N GLU A 595 1.24 -35.84 -34.01
CA GLU A 595 1.56 -35.40 -32.65
C GLU A 595 3.03 -35.04 -32.53
N VAL A 596 3.92 -35.84 -33.13
CA VAL A 596 5.36 -35.56 -33.17
C VAL A 596 5.64 -34.27 -33.95
N ILE A 597 5.00 -34.07 -35.10
CA ILE A 597 5.11 -32.82 -35.87
C ILE A 597 4.61 -31.62 -35.04
N LYS A 598 3.48 -31.76 -34.34
CA LYS A 598 2.94 -30.70 -33.48
C LYS A 598 3.84 -30.38 -32.29
N LEU A 599 4.56 -31.39 -31.76
CA LEU A 599 5.47 -31.23 -30.63
C LEU A 599 6.79 -30.57 -31.07
N ILE A 600 7.38 -31.01 -32.18
CA ILE A 600 8.63 -30.46 -32.74
C ILE A 600 8.42 -29.09 -33.41
N SER A 601 7.22 -28.78 -33.91
CA SER A 601 6.90 -27.44 -34.44
C SER A 601 6.72 -26.38 -33.34
N CYS A 602 6.56 -26.79 -32.08
CA CYS A 602 6.31 -25.87 -30.97
C CYS A 602 7.55 -25.04 -30.60
N ASN A 603 7.39 -23.72 -30.57
CA ASN A 603 8.46 -22.79 -30.16
C ASN A 603 8.80 -22.86 -28.66
N ASP A 604 7.89 -23.42 -27.84
CA ASP A 604 8.00 -23.46 -26.37
C ASP A 604 8.61 -24.78 -25.84
N LEU A 605 9.11 -25.65 -26.72
CA LEU A 605 9.62 -26.97 -26.32
C LEU A 605 10.91 -26.83 -25.50
N PHE A 606 10.95 -27.40 -24.28
CA PHE A 606 12.10 -27.35 -23.39
C PHE A 606 13.21 -28.32 -23.83
N VAL A 607 14.16 -27.81 -24.61
CA VAL A 607 15.33 -28.59 -25.05
C VAL A 607 16.59 -27.79 -24.86
N SER A 608 17.56 -28.36 -24.16
CA SER A 608 18.86 -27.73 -23.89
C SER A 608 19.68 -27.49 -25.15
N GLN A 609 19.51 -28.33 -26.18
CA GLN A 609 20.29 -28.37 -27.42
C GLN A 609 19.42 -28.91 -28.57
N GLU A 610 19.44 -28.28 -29.75
CA GLU A 610 18.69 -28.76 -30.94
C GLU A 610 19.21 -30.11 -31.45
N GLU A 611 20.45 -30.49 -31.10
CA GLU A 611 21.00 -31.83 -31.30
C GLU A 611 20.04 -32.93 -30.79
N LYS A 612 19.44 -32.74 -29.61
CA LYS A 612 18.52 -33.71 -29.02
C LYS A 612 17.21 -33.83 -29.80
N VAL A 613 16.70 -32.72 -30.35
CA VAL A 613 15.49 -32.72 -31.19
C VAL A 613 15.74 -33.49 -32.48
N PHE A 614 16.93 -33.31 -33.07
CA PHE A 614 17.36 -34.05 -34.23
C PHE A 614 17.49 -35.56 -33.93
N GLU A 615 18.14 -35.93 -32.83
CA GLU A 615 18.28 -37.32 -32.38
C GLU A 615 16.91 -37.96 -32.14
N CYS A 616 15.97 -37.27 -31.48
CA CYS A 616 14.58 -37.73 -31.29
C CYS A 616 13.86 -38.02 -32.60
N ALA A 617 13.91 -37.07 -33.55
CA ALA A 617 13.23 -37.21 -34.83
C ALA A 617 13.77 -38.41 -35.61
N ILE A 618 15.09 -38.59 -35.61
CA ILE A 618 15.73 -39.73 -36.26
C ILE A 618 15.44 -41.04 -35.54
N HIS A 619 15.43 -41.06 -34.21
CA HIS A 619 15.13 -42.25 -33.41
C HIS A 619 13.68 -42.72 -33.60
N TRP A 620 12.70 -41.79 -33.63
CA TRP A 620 11.29 -42.08 -33.89
C TRP A 620 11.06 -42.65 -35.30
N VAL A 621 11.78 -42.17 -36.31
CA VAL A 621 11.75 -42.73 -37.68
C VAL A 621 12.44 -44.10 -37.75
N LYS A 622 13.55 -44.29 -37.04
CA LYS A 622 14.29 -45.56 -36.99
C LYS A 622 13.49 -46.70 -36.34
N TYR A 623 12.56 -46.38 -35.43
CA TYR A 623 11.71 -47.36 -34.74
C TYR A 623 10.76 -48.12 -35.68
N GLU A 624 10.17 -47.45 -36.68
CA GLU A 624 9.36 -48.06 -37.74
C GLU A 624 9.76 -47.52 -39.13
N LEU A 625 10.95 -47.92 -39.58
CA LEU A 625 11.55 -47.41 -40.83
C LEU A 625 10.66 -47.54 -42.05
N ASP A 626 9.92 -48.63 -42.20
CA ASP A 626 9.14 -48.90 -43.40
C ASP A 626 7.92 -47.98 -43.54
N ASN A 627 7.32 -47.55 -42.41
CA ASN A 627 6.11 -46.71 -42.39
C ASN A 627 6.41 -45.23 -42.14
N ARG A 628 7.48 -44.91 -41.39
CA ARG A 628 7.74 -43.54 -40.91
C ARG A 628 8.71 -42.73 -41.79
N LYS A 629 9.44 -43.40 -42.69
CA LYS A 629 10.43 -42.77 -43.56
C LYS A 629 9.84 -41.71 -44.49
N GLU A 630 8.57 -41.85 -44.89
CA GLU A 630 7.88 -40.88 -45.76
C GLU A 630 7.63 -39.53 -45.06
N PHE A 631 7.53 -39.49 -43.73
CA PHE A 631 7.30 -38.27 -42.94
C PHE A 631 8.59 -37.53 -42.56
N LEU A 632 9.77 -38.10 -42.87
CA LEU A 632 11.05 -37.50 -42.53
C LEU A 632 11.23 -36.08 -43.11
N PRO A 633 10.83 -35.77 -44.37
CA PRO A 633 10.93 -34.41 -44.90
C PRO A 633 10.09 -33.37 -44.13
N GLU A 634 8.87 -33.73 -43.73
CA GLU A 634 7.98 -32.86 -42.93
C GLU A 634 8.53 -32.65 -41.51
N LEU A 635 9.11 -33.69 -40.89
CA LEU A 635 9.77 -33.57 -39.60
C LEU A 635 10.98 -32.63 -39.66
N MET A 636 11.82 -32.77 -40.71
CA MET A 636 13.03 -31.94 -40.89
C MET A 636 12.71 -30.47 -41.18
N GLU A 637 11.50 -30.14 -41.63
CA GLU A 637 11.08 -28.75 -41.78
C GLU A 637 11.00 -28.01 -40.43
N HIS A 638 10.74 -28.75 -39.34
CA HIS A 638 10.57 -28.21 -37.99
C HIS A 638 11.78 -28.42 -37.06
N VAL A 639 12.81 -29.15 -37.51
CA VAL A 639 14.10 -29.30 -36.81
C VAL A 639 15.03 -28.14 -37.21
N ARG A 640 15.61 -27.47 -36.21
CA ARG A 640 16.38 -26.23 -36.43
C ARG A 640 17.85 -26.54 -36.66
N LEU A 641 18.14 -27.27 -37.74
CA LEU A 641 19.49 -27.68 -38.13
C LEU A 641 20.53 -26.53 -38.14
N PRO A 642 20.21 -25.29 -38.56
CA PRO A 642 21.13 -24.14 -38.48
C PRO A 642 21.64 -23.79 -37.07
N LEU A 643 20.93 -24.21 -36.02
CA LEU A 643 21.27 -23.92 -34.62
C LEU A 643 22.04 -25.05 -33.93
N ILE A 644 22.23 -26.18 -34.62
CA ILE A 644 23.07 -27.29 -34.15
C ILE A 644 24.54 -26.86 -34.20
N SER A 645 25.36 -27.34 -33.28
CA SER A 645 26.79 -27.04 -33.29
C SER A 645 27.48 -27.50 -34.57
N LYS A 646 28.34 -26.65 -35.13
CA LYS A 646 29.07 -26.92 -36.38
C LYS A 646 29.84 -28.25 -36.35
N GLN A 647 30.39 -28.61 -35.19
CA GLN A 647 31.11 -29.86 -35.01
C GLN A 647 30.17 -31.08 -35.12
N TYR A 648 29.03 -31.05 -34.42
CA TYR A 648 28.04 -32.13 -34.46
C TYR A 648 27.39 -32.27 -35.85
N LEU A 649 27.12 -31.15 -36.52
CA LEU A 649 26.55 -31.14 -37.87
C LEU A 649 27.47 -31.85 -38.88
N LEU A 650 28.78 -31.60 -38.82
CA LEU A 650 29.76 -32.21 -39.72
C LEU A 650 30.06 -33.68 -39.40
N GLU A 651 30.04 -34.08 -38.13
CA GLU A 651 30.41 -35.43 -37.69
C GLU A 651 29.22 -36.42 -37.67
N LYS A 652 27.99 -35.95 -37.46
CA LYS A 652 26.82 -36.81 -37.23
C LYS A 652 25.66 -36.58 -38.19
N VAL A 653 25.36 -35.33 -38.54
CA VAL A 653 24.19 -34.99 -39.37
C VAL A 653 24.49 -35.22 -40.86
N VAL A 654 25.67 -34.81 -41.34
CA VAL A 654 26.08 -34.98 -42.75
C VAL A 654 26.24 -36.45 -43.15
N ASP A 655 26.70 -37.29 -42.21
CA ASP A 655 26.98 -38.71 -42.43
C ASP A 655 25.73 -39.61 -42.21
N GLU A 656 24.59 -39.07 -41.78
CA GLU A 656 23.37 -39.86 -41.52
C GLU A 656 22.69 -40.31 -42.83
N PRO A 657 22.61 -41.63 -43.13
CA PRO A 657 22.14 -42.14 -44.42
C PRO A 657 20.67 -41.84 -44.74
N LEU A 658 19.84 -41.54 -43.73
CA LEU A 658 18.42 -41.19 -43.90
C LEU A 658 18.20 -39.79 -44.50
N LEU A 659 19.17 -38.89 -44.38
CA LEU A 659 19.05 -37.49 -44.83
C LEU A 659 19.43 -37.25 -46.29
N LYS A 660 19.71 -38.31 -47.06
CA LYS A 660 20.15 -38.22 -48.47
C LYS A 660 19.18 -37.48 -49.41
N PHE A 661 17.90 -37.36 -49.05
CA PHE A 661 16.90 -36.64 -49.83
C PHE A 661 16.62 -35.23 -49.29
N SER A 662 17.19 -34.89 -48.12
CA SER A 662 16.97 -33.62 -47.41
C SER A 662 18.19 -32.70 -47.41
N TYR A 663 19.14 -32.90 -48.34
CA TYR A 663 20.39 -32.13 -48.43
C TYR A 663 20.18 -30.61 -48.50
N GLY A 664 19.03 -30.15 -49.00
CA GLY A 664 18.68 -28.72 -49.02
C GLY A 664 18.76 -28.07 -47.64
N TYR A 665 18.28 -28.74 -46.58
CA TYR A 665 18.30 -28.21 -45.21
C TYR A 665 19.69 -28.27 -44.57
N ILE A 666 20.51 -29.24 -44.96
CA ILE A 666 21.92 -29.34 -44.52
C ILE A 666 22.74 -28.21 -45.16
N ILE A 667 22.53 -27.93 -46.45
CA ILE A 667 23.20 -26.84 -47.16
C ILE A 667 22.78 -25.49 -46.56
N GLU A 668 21.50 -25.31 -46.21
CA GLU A 668 20.99 -24.13 -45.50
C GLU A 668 21.71 -23.94 -44.13
N ALA A 669 21.83 -25.01 -43.33
CA ALA A 669 22.52 -24.95 -42.04
C ALA A 669 24.02 -24.65 -42.18
N LEU A 670 24.70 -25.25 -43.17
CA LEU A 670 26.10 -24.96 -43.48
C LEU A 670 26.30 -23.52 -43.95
N GLN A 671 25.40 -22.99 -44.78
CA GLN A 671 25.40 -21.60 -45.22
C GLN A 671 25.17 -20.64 -44.05
N PHE A 672 24.28 -20.98 -43.11
CA PHE A 672 24.05 -20.21 -41.90
C PHE A 672 25.30 -20.12 -41.02
N HIS A 673 26.06 -21.21 -40.83
CA HIS A 673 27.34 -21.15 -40.10
C HIS A 673 28.46 -20.38 -40.82
N LEU A 674 28.40 -20.28 -42.15
CA LEU A 674 29.38 -19.55 -42.95
C LEU A 674 29.07 -18.05 -43.05
N GLN A 675 27.78 -17.69 -43.16
CA GLN A 675 27.30 -16.31 -43.31
C GLN A 675 25.92 -16.13 -42.63
N PRO A 676 25.87 -16.03 -41.28
CA PRO A 676 24.60 -16.01 -40.54
C PRO A 676 23.70 -14.81 -40.87
N PHE A 677 24.26 -13.74 -41.44
CA PHE A 677 23.56 -12.47 -41.70
C PHE A 677 22.91 -12.36 -43.10
N ARG A 678 23.06 -13.36 -43.99
CA ARG A 678 22.50 -13.31 -45.36
C ARG A 678 21.33 -14.28 -45.60
N VAL A 679 21.08 -15.21 -44.68
CA VAL A 679 20.00 -16.20 -44.83
C VAL A 679 18.70 -15.60 -44.30
N SER A 680 17.62 -15.68 -45.08
CA SER A 680 16.28 -15.25 -44.66
C SER A 680 15.88 -15.90 -43.33
N GLN A 681 15.34 -15.10 -42.42
CA GLN A 681 14.91 -15.52 -41.08
C GLN A 681 13.71 -16.48 -41.20
N THR A 682 13.91 -17.76 -40.94
CA THR A 682 12.86 -18.80 -40.93
C THR A 682 12.78 -19.41 -39.54
N ILE A 683 11.71 -20.17 -39.25
CA ILE A 683 11.54 -20.88 -37.97
C ILE A 683 12.77 -21.75 -37.63
N ARG A 684 13.53 -22.20 -38.64
CA ARG A 684 14.74 -23.03 -38.51
C ARG A 684 16.00 -22.26 -38.12
N SER A 685 16.09 -20.97 -38.37
CA SER A 685 17.25 -20.12 -38.01
C SER A 685 17.05 -19.32 -36.73
N THR A 686 15.86 -19.39 -36.13
CA THR A 686 15.51 -18.73 -34.86
C THR A 686 15.51 -19.72 -33.68
N PRO A 687 16.16 -19.45 -32.53
CA PRO A 687 16.13 -20.35 -31.36
C PRO A 687 14.73 -20.56 -30.76
N ARG A 688 14.49 -21.73 -30.12
CA ARG A 688 13.26 -21.97 -29.34
C ARG A 688 13.23 -21.02 -28.15
N GLN A 689 12.05 -20.54 -27.78
CA GLN A 689 11.89 -19.68 -26.61
C GLN A 689 12.17 -20.52 -25.36
N SER A 690 13.40 -20.47 -24.86
CA SER A 690 13.70 -21.00 -23.53
C SER A 690 12.98 -20.10 -22.53
N ILE A 691 12.06 -20.66 -21.71
CA ILE A 691 11.30 -20.01 -20.63
C ILE A 691 11.56 -18.50 -20.56
N SER A 692 10.67 -17.69 -21.15
CA SER A 692 10.57 -16.31 -20.70
C SER A 692 10.16 -16.42 -19.23
N PHE A 693 11.12 -16.22 -18.33
CA PHE A 693 10.75 -15.70 -17.03
C PHE A 693 9.80 -14.52 -17.29
N PRO A 694 8.70 -14.37 -16.53
CA PRO A 694 7.80 -13.25 -16.73
C PRO A 694 8.65 -11.98 -16.84
N LYS A 695 8.56 -11.28 -17.98
CA LYS A 695 9.34 -10.05 -18.20
C LYS A 695 9.00 -9.11 -17.04
N VAL A 696 10.01 -8.55 -16.39
CA VAL A 696 9.84 -7.65 -15.24
C VAL A 696 10.42 -6.30 -15.59
N ILE A 697 9.68 -5.23 -15.29
CA ILE A 697 10.22 -3.88 -15.45
C ILE A 697 11.06 -3.58 -14.22
N LEU A 698 12.36 -3.41 -14.39
CA LEU A 698 13.22 -2.96 -13.29
C LEU A 698 13.36 -1.43 -13.36
N MET A 699 13.26 -0.78 -12.21
CA MET A 699 13.27 0.68 -12.09
C MET A 699 14.36 1.12 -11.14
N LEU A 700 15.18 2.05 -11.59
CA LEU A 700 16.32 2.58 -10.86
C LEU A 700 16.04 4.02 -10.39
N TYR A 701 16.16 4.26 -9.09
CA TYR A 701 15.87 5.57 -8.48
C TYR A 701 17.05 6.09 -7.62
N TRP A 702 17.23 7.42 -7.59
CA TRP A 702 18.32 8.10 -6.86
C TRP A 702 17.80 9.15 -5.89
N PHE A 703 18.21 9.06 -4.61
CA PHE A 703 18.02 10.12 -3.62
C PHE A 703 19.31 10.95 -3.43
N GLN A 704 19.20 12.26 -3.23
CA GLN A 704 20.37 13.15 -3.08
C GLN A 704 21.27 12.86 -1.84
N LYS A 705 20.84 12.00 -0.89
CA LYS A 705 21.57 11.77 0.36
C LYS A 705 21.66 10.31 0.86
N LYS A 706 21.02 9.33 0.21
CA LYS A 706 21.11 7.90 0.57
C LYS A 706 20.98 7.01 -0.67
N SER A 707 21.50 5.79 -0.56
CA SER A 707 21.66 4.71 -1.54
C SER A 707 20.68 4.66 -2.73
N SER A 708 21.20 4.17 -3.86
CA SER A 708 20.46 3.75 -5.06
C SER A 708 19.39 2.73 -4.69
N VAL A 709 18.13 2.97 -5.06
CA VAL A 709 17.03 2.02 -4.79
C VAL A 709 16.54 1.46 -6.10
N ILE A 710 16.36 0.15 -6.13
CA ILE A 710 15.96 -0.59 -7.33
C ILE A 710 14.63 -1.31 -7.02
N TYR A 711 13.70 -1.32 -7.96
CA TYR A 711 12.40 -2.01 -7.84
C TYR A 711 12.11 -2.90 -9.04
N TRP A 712 11.55 -4.09 -8.82
CA TRP A 712 11.00 -5.00 -9.85
C TRP A 712 9.50 -4.74 -9.95
N TYR A 713 8.97 -4.73 -11.16
CA TYR A 713 7.54 -4.69 -11.40
C TYR A 713 7.09 -6.04 -11.95
N ASP A 714 6.33 -6.75 -11.13
CA ASP A 714 5.57 -7.95 -11.50
C ASP A 714 4.14 -7.76 -10.97
N ASN A 715 3.31 -7.03 -11.73
CA ASN A 715 1.99 -6.51 -11.35
C ASN A 715 1.94 -5.58 -10.12
N ILE A 716 2.92 -5.66 -9.22
CA ILE A 716 3.15 -4.84 -8.04
C ILE A 716 4.65 -4.50 -7.99
N TRP A 717 4.97 -3.29 -7.53
CA TRP A 717 6.36 -2.87 -7.34
C TRP A 717 6.95 -3.50 -6.07
N LEU A 718 8.02 -4.28 -6.23
CA LEU A 718 8.76 -4.96 -5.17
C LEU A 718 10.21 -4.47 -5.09
N PRO A 719 10.82 -4.37 -3.90
CA PRO A 719 12.22 -3.98 -3.76
C PRO A 719 13.17 -5.03 -4.36
N ALA A 720 14.15 -4.56 -5.12
CA ALA A 720 15.20 -5.35 -5.77
C ALA A 720 16.49 -5.45 -4.92
N PRO A 721 17.45 -6.31 -5.32
CA PRO A 721 18.81 -6.26 -4.79
C PRO A 721 19.42 -4.86 -4.93
N THR A 722 19.79 -4.26 -3.80
CA THR A 722 20.33 -2.90 -3.73
C THR A 722 21.80 -2.88 -4.15
N MET A 723 22.18 -1.92 -4.99
CA MET A 723 23.60 -1.64 -5.26
C MET A 723 24.28 -1.11 -3.99
N ASN A 724 25.45 -1.67 -3.66
CA ASN A 724 26.26 -1.22 -2.52
C ASN A 724 26.88 0.17 -2.74
N ARG A 725 26.87 0.69 -3.98
CA ARG A 725 27.53 1.95 -4.37
C ARG A 725 26.53 2.97 -4.93
N HIS A 726 26.82 4.26 -4.73
CA HIS A 726 26.02 5.36 -5.25
C HIS A 726 26.30 5.59 -6.73
N PHE A 727 25.28 5.47 -7.58
CA PHE A 727 25.44 5.47 -9.04
C PHE A 727 24.66 6.62 -9.72
N LYS A 728 24.99 7.88 -9.42
CA LYS A 728 24.20 9.02 -9.97
C LYS A 728 24.46 9.28 -11.47
N ASN A 729 23.41 9.35 -12.30
CA ASN A 729 23.45 9.69 -13.74
C ASN A 729 24.13 8.64 -14.66
N GLY A 730 24.09 7.35 -14.30
CA GLY A 730 24.46 6.27 -15.22
C GLY A 730 23.24 5.68 -15.94
N CYS A 731 23.50 4.73 -16.84
CA CYS A 731 22.51 4.08 -17.69
C CYS A 731 22.45 2.58 -17.40
N LEU A 732 21.30 1.97 -17.66
CA LEU A 732 21.11 0.53 -17.57
C LEU A 732 20.90 -0.03 -18.97
N THR A 733 21.47 -1.21 -19.23
CA THR A 733 21.24 -1.99 -20.45
C THR A 733 21.14 -3.46 -20.10
N VAL A 734 20.55 -4.26 -21.00
CA VAL A 734 20.38 -5.70 -20.82
C VAL A 734 21.12 -6.45 -21.89
N ILE A 735 21.75 -7.54 -21.48
CA ILE A 735 22.38 -8.51 -22.37
C ILE A 735 21.60 -9.82 -22.28
N LYS A 736 21.01 -10.22 -23.41
CA LYS A 736 20.41 -11.55 -23.65
C LYS A 736 19.39 -11.96 -22.57
N ASP A 737 18.60 -11.01 -22.07
CA ASP A 737 17.62 -11.19 -20.98
C ASP A 737 18.14 -11.86 -19.68
N LYS A 738 19.47 -11.95 -19.51
CA LYS A 738 20.12 -12.65 -18.37
C LYS A 738 20.99 -11.75 -17.52
N PHE A 739 21.58 -10.73 -18.13
CA PHE A 739 22.49 -9.82 -17.44
C PHE A 739 22.02 -8.38 -17.58
N VAL A 740 21.99 -7.67 -16.45
CA VAL A 740 21.72 -6.24 -16.38
C VAL A 740 23.03 -5.52 -16.15
N LEU A 741 23.42 -4.61 -17.03
CA LEU A 741 24.60 -3.76 -16.87
C LEU A 741 24.20 -2.35 -16.47
N ALA A 742 24.73 -1.88 -15.34
CA ALA A 742 24.74 -0.49 -14.95
C ALA A 742 26.07 0.14 -15.40
N VAL A 743 26.03 1.01 -16.39
CA VAL A 743 27.20 1.70 -16.94
C VAL A 743 27.23 3.20 -16.56
N GLY A 744 28.34 3.70 -16.02
CA GLY A 744 28.57 5.12 -15.69
C GLY A 744 28.42 5.50 -14.21
N GLY A 745 27.92 6.71 -13.95
CA GLY A 745 27.61 7.17 -12.58
C GLY A 745 28.61 8.14 -11.92
N PHE A 746 28.18 8.83 -10.87
CA PHE A 746 28.99 9.72 -10.03
C PHE A 746 28.95 9.31 -8.55
N LEU A 747 30.12 9.10 -7.96
CA LEU A 747 30.38 9.16 -6.52
C LEU A 747 30.97 10.53 -6.16
N PHE A 748 30.60 11.07 -4.99
CA PHE A 748 31.23 12.26 -4.41
C PHE A 748 32.75 12.01 -4.26
N GLY A 749 33.55 12.37 -5.26
CA GLY A 749 35.01 12.35 -5.13
C GLY A 749 35.81 11.94 -6.36
N SER A 750 35.66 10.73 -6.93
CA SER A 750 36.77 10.23 -7.75
C SER A 750 36.53 9.20 -8.86
N GLU A 751 35.37 8.55 -9.03
CA GLU A 751 35.26 7.50 -10.08
C GLU A 751 34.02 7.69 -10.97
N ARG A 752 34.28 7.88 -12.29
CA ARG A 752 33.28 8.23 -13.32
C ARG A 752 33.21 7.23 -14.49
N LYS A 753 33.86 6.06 -14.32
CA LYS A 753 34.04 5.03 -15.35
C LYS A 753 33.40 3.68 -14.95
N LEU A 754 32.63 3.65 -13.87
CA LEU A 754 32.18 2.42 -13.23
C LEU A 754 31.20 1.63 -14.09
N VAL A 755 31.31 0.32 -14.04
CA VAL A 755 30.37 -0.62 -14.64
C VAL A 755 30.06 -1.70 -13.60
N GLU A 756 28.78 -1.95 -13.34
CA GLU A 756 28.33 -3.06 -12.48
C GLU A 756 27.38 -3.97 -13.29
N MET A 757 27.43 -5.27 -13.04
CA MET A 757 26.57 -6.26 -13.67
C MET A 757 25.74 -6.98 -12.62
N LEU A 758 24.47 -7.23 -12.93
CA LEU A 758 23.57 -8.07 -12.15
C LEU A 758 23.17 -9.26 -13.01
N ASP A 759 23.51 -10.46 -12.55
CA ASP A 759 23.00 -11.71 -13.11
C ASP A 759 21.62 -11.99 -12.50
N VAL A 760 20.57 -11.86 -13.31
CA VAL A 760 19.19 -12.11 -12.88
C VAL A 760 18.81 -13.59 -12.93
N SER A 761 19.63 -14.43 -13.56
CA SER A 761 19.42 -15.89 -13.64
C SER A 761 19.95 -16.65 -12.42
N SER A 762 20.72 -15.98 -11.54
CA SER A 762 21.23 -16.55 -10.29
C SER A 762 20.13 -16.73 -9.24
N GLN A 763 20.21 -17.82 -8.46
CA GLN A 763 19.32 -18.06 -7.31
C GLN A 763 19.40 -16.96 -6.23
N SER A 764 20.47 -16.16 -6.23
CA SER A 764 20.64 -14.99 -5.36
C SER A 764 21.26 -13.83 -6.18
N PRO A 765 20.43 -13.03 -6.88
CA PRO A 765 20.93 -11.97 -7.75
C PRO A 765 21.67 -10.91 -6.94
N CYS A 766 22.94 -10.66 -7.27
CA CYS A 766 23.76 -9.63 -6.64
C CYS A 766 24.55 -8.84 -7.70
N TRP A 767 24.82 -7.58 -7.38
CA TRP A 767 25.61 -6.70 -8.23
C TRP A 767 27.09 -7.01 -8.09
N ILE A 768 27.76 -7.25 -9.21
CA ILE A 768 29.19 -7.50 -9.30
C ILE A 768 29.89 -6.40 -10.11
N PRO A 769 31.05 -5.89 -9.66
CA PRO A 769 31.79 -4.88 -10.40
C PRO A 769 32.42 -5.46 -11.68
N MET A 770 32.34 -4.72 -12.78
CA MET A 770 32.88 -5.05 -14.10
C MET A 770 34.03 -4.11 -14.49
N MET A 771 34.65 -4.38 -15.65
CA MET A 771 35.68 -3.51 -16.21
C MET A 771 35.17 -2.09 -16.46
N ASN A 772 35.90 -1.11 -15.94
CA ASN A 772 35.59 0.30 -16.11
C ASN A 772 35.67 0.73 -17.59
N MET A 773 34.79 1.66 -17.99
CA MET A 773 34.84 2.31 -19.31
C MET A 773 36.19 2.99 -19.56
N LEU A 774 36.56 3.18 -20.83
CA LEU A 774 37.76 3.91 -21.20
C LEU A 774 37.57 5.41 -20.94
N VAL A 775 36.39 5.95 -21.24
CA VAL A 775 36.04 7.37 -21.05
C VAL A 775 34.93 7.56 -20.00
N SER A 776 35.04 8.63 -19.22
CA SER A 776 34.01 9.04 -18.26
C SER A 776 32.81 9.64 -18.99
N ARG A 777 31.58 9.21 -18.70
CA ARG A 777 30.37 9.67 -19.44
C ARG A 777 29.21 10.05 -18.50
N LYS A 778 28.41 11.07 -18.90
CA LYS A 778 27.13 11.51 -18.30
C LYS A 778 26.12 11.89 -19.38
N TYR A 779 24.82 11.73 -19.10
CA TYR A 779 23.71 12.04 -20.02
C TYR A 779 23.90 11.40 -21.40
N PHE A 780 24.20 10.11 -21.40
CA PHE A 780 24.40 9.29 -22.58
C PHE A 780 23.22 8.36 -22.79
N GLY A 781 23.05 7.86 -24.01
CA GLY A 781 22.24 6.67 -24.25
C GLY A 781 23.11 5.42 -24.37
N VAL A 782 22.52 4.27 -24.13
CA VAL A 782 23.13 2.94 -24.31
C VAL A 782 22.14 2.09 -25.10
N GLY A 783 22.61 1.37 -26.12
CA GLY A 783 21.82 0.41 -26.89
C GLY A 783 22.45 -0.98 -26.84
N SER A 784 21.62 -2.04 -26.77
CA SER A 784 22.07 -3.44 -26.76
C SER A 784 22.34 -3.93 -28.19
N LEU A 785 23.47 -3.49 -28.74
CA LEU A 785 24.15 -4.14 -29.84
C LEU A 785 25.64 -4.04 -29.52
N ASP A 786 26.09 -4.91 -28.62
CA ASP A 786 27.40 -4.81 -27.96
C ASP A 786 27.74 -3.38 -27.47
N ASN A 787 26.78 -2.76 -26.78
CA ASN A 787 26.90 -1.56 -25.91
C ASN A 787 27.73 -0.38 -26.43
N CYS A 788 27.23 0.33 -27.44
CA CYS A 788 27.71 1.65 -27.86
C CYS A 788 27.32 2.78 -26.87
N ILE A 789 28.27 3.65 -26.49
CA ILE A 789 28.03 4.78 -25.56
C ILE A 789 28.57 6.11 -26.07
N GLY A 790 27.71 7.11 -26.34
CA GLY A 790 28.08 8.52 -26.59
C GLY A 790 27.61 9.44 -25.46
N GLY A 791 28.34 10.49 -25.02
CA GLY A 791 27.94 11.26 -23.82
C GLY A 791 28.71 12.54 -23.48
N ARG A 792 28.79 12.92 -22.20
CA ARG A 792 29.56 14.08 -21.69
C ARG A 792 30.66 13.67 -20.69
N ASP A 793 31.90 14.15 -20.83
CA ASP A 793 33.04 13.82 -19.93
C ASP A 793 33.21 14.77 -18.74
N GLY A 794 32.13 15.12 -18.05
CA GLY A 794 32.19 16.01 -16.89
C GLY A 794 32.41 17.50 -17.23
N SER A 795 33.22 17.84 -18.24
CA SER A 795 33.40 19.23 -18.74
C SER A 795 32.89 19.40 -20.18
N ASN A 796 33.17 18.47 -21.10
CA ASN A 796 32.91 18.58 -22.53
C ASN A 796 31.87 17.58 -23.04
N ARG A 797 31.12 17.97 -24.08
CA ARG A 797 30.22 17.06 -24.82
C ARG A 797 31.04 16.25 -25.81
N LEU A 798 30.79 14.96 -25.87
CA LEU A 798 31.53 14.00 -26.68
C LEU A 798 30.72 13.62 -27.91
N ASN A 799 31.43 13.31 -28.98
CA ASN A 799 30.94 12.54 -30.11
C ASN A 799 31.57 11.13 -30.16
N SER A 800 32.51 10.83 -29.27
CA SER A 800 33.19 9.54 -29.21
C SER A 800 32.24 8.45 -28.74
N VAL A 801 32.41 7.24 -29.26
CA VAL A 801 31.58 6.07 -28.93
C VAL A 801 32.47 4.91 -28.51
N GLU A 802 32.01 4.17 -27.50
CA GLU A 802 32.68 2.97 -26.97
C GLU A 802 31.72 1.78 -27.05
N ILE A 803 32.23 0.63 -27.46
CA ILE A 803 31.56 -0.68 -27.52
C ILE A 803 32.13 -1.58 -26.42
N PHE A 804 31.28 -2.38 -25.77
CA PHE A 804 31.73 -3.41 -24.83
C PHE A 804 31.53 -4.78 -25.43
N ASP A 805 32.63 -5.46 -25.74
CA ASP A 805 32.61 -6.83 -26.21
C ASP A 805 32.49 -7.78 -25.02
N VAL A 806 31.35 -8.46 -24.94
CA VAL A 806 31.02 -9.42 -23.87
C VAL A 806 31.93 -10.65 -23.93
N ASN A 807 32.38 -11.07 -25.11
CA ASN A 807 33.19 -12.27 -25.28
C ASN A 807 34.63 -12.03 -24.81
N THR A 808 35.17 -10.84 -25.07
CA THR A 808 36.53 -10.46 -24.65
C THR A 808 36.56 -9.71 -23.31
N ASN A 809 35.39 -9.33 -22.78
CA ASN A 809 35.22 -8.55 -21.55
C ASN A 809 36.03 -7.25 -21.56
N ARG A 810 36.02 -6.54 -22.70
CA ARG A 810 36.82 -5.34 -22.94
C ARG A 810 36.01 -4.25 -23.62
N TRP A 811 36.32 -3.00 -23.24
CA TRP A 811 35.84 -1.81 -23.92
C TRP A 811 36.75 -1.47 -25.11
N GLN A 812 36.14 -1.07 -26.22
CA GLN A 812 36.82 -0.63 -27.42
C GLN A 812 36.25 0.70 -27.91
N MET A 813 37.12 1.60 -28.35
CA MET A 813 36.72 2.81 -29.05
C MET A 813 36.30 2.49 -30.48
N VAL A 814 35.19 3.06 -30.93
CA VAL A 814 34.72 2.97 -32.32
C VAL A 814 34.68 4.36 -32.97
N SER A 815 34.34 4.39 -34.26
CA SER A 815 34.19 5.65 -34.99
C SER A 815 33.25 6.61 -34.26
N SER A 816 33.63 7.88 -34.28
CA SER A 816 32.90 8.94 -33.56
C SER A 816 31.75 9.47 -34.41
N MET A 817 30.67 9.89 -33.75
CA MET A 817 29.56 10.60 -34.39
C MET A 817 30.06 11.88 -35.08
N SER A 818 29.36 12.32 -36.11
CA SER A 818 29.66 13.59 -36.79
C SER A 818 29.34 14.79 -35.88
N THR A 819 28.27 14.66 -35.08
CA THR A 819 27.78 15.73 -34.20
C THR A 819 28.03 15.37 -32.73
N LYS A 820 28.58 16.33 -31.97
CA LYS A 820 28.69 16.20 -30.50
C LYS A 820 27.30 16.33 -29.91
N ARG A 821 26.88 15.39 -29.06
CA ARG A 821 25.52 15.41 -28.50
C ARG A 821 25.46 14.84 -27.08
N SER A 822 24.60 15.41 -26.26
CA SER A 822 24.30 14.95 -24.89
C SER A 822 22.79 14.89 -24.69
N SER A 823 22.31 14.05 -23.77
CA SER A 823 20.86 13.83 -23.52
C SER A 823 20.09 13.43 -24.80
N HIS A 824 20.72 12.65 -25.68
CA HIS A 824 20.12 12.08 -26.87
C HIS A 824 19.40 10.76 -26.53
N GLY A 825 18.42 10.38 -27.34
CA GLY A 825 17.82 9.04 -27.27
C GLY A 825 18.61 8.05 -28.13
N VAL A 826 18.57 6.77 -27.76
CA VAL A 826 19.23 5.69 -28.50
C VAL A 826 18.23 4.55 -28.71
N GLY A 827 18.18 4.01 -29.92
CA GLY A 827 17.42 2.82 -30.27
C GLY A 827 18.25 1.89 -31.15
N VAL A 828 18.05 0.59 -31.02
CA VAL A 828 18.70 -0.42 -31.88
C VAL A 828 17.62 -1.05 -32.75
N LEU A 829 17.83 -1.03 -34.06
CA LEU A 829 16.91 -1.64 -35.03
C LEU A 829 17.72 -2.23 -36.18
N ASN A 830 17.43 -3.48 -36.56
CA ASN A 830 18.08 -4.19 -37.66
C ASN A 830 19.62 -4.21 -37.54
N ASN A 831 20.16 -4.43 -36.33
CA ASN A 831 21.60 -4.38 -36.03
C ASN A 831 22.28 -3.04 -36.33
N LEU A 832 21.51 -1.96 -36.41
CA LEU A 832 22.01 -0.61 -36.53
C LEU A 832 21.64 0.19 -35.29
N LEU A 833 22.54 1.06 -34.85
CA LEU A 833 22.35 1.90 -33.68
C LEU A 833 21.95 3.30 -34.11
N TYR A 834 20.74 3.71 -33.73
CA TYR A 834 20.18 5.01 -34.04
C TYR A 834 20.31 5.94 -32.86
N VAL A 835 20.88 7.11 -33.08
CA VAL A 835 21.03 8.18 -32.11
C VAL A 835 20.16 9.35 -32.54
N VAL A 836 19.17 9.68 -31.71
CA VAL A 836 18.08 10.59 -32.05
C VAL A 836 18.16 11.84 -31.16
N GLY A 837 18.29 13.01 -31.80
CA GLY A 837 18.24 14.32 -31.13
C GLY A 837 19.36 14.55 -30.10
N GLY A 838 19.07 15.30 -29.06
CA GLY A 838 19.99 15.68 -27.99
C GLY A 838 20.34 17.17 -28.01
N PHE A 839 21.42 17.52 -27.33
CA PHE A 839 21.91 18.90 -27.20
C PHE A 839 23.41 18.93 -27.46
N ASP A 840 23.83 19.73 -28.44
CA ASP A 840 25.23 19.85 -28.88
C ASP A 840 26.05 20.85 -28.04
N GLY A 841 25.38 21.71 -27.29
CA GLY A 841 25.97 22.78 -26.50
C GLY A 841 25.41 24.15 -26.82
N ASN A 842 24.88 24.32 -28.02
CA ASN A 842 24.27 25.55 -28.51
C ASN A 842 22.78 25.36 -28.74
N GLU A 843 22.40 24.28 -29.44
CA GLU A 843 21.03 24.03 -29.90
C GLU A 843 20.54 22.63 -29.55
N VAL A 844 19.22 22.52 -29.42
CA VAL A 844 18.55 21.22 -29.32
C VAL A 844 18.46 20.65 -30.74
N LEU A 845 18.93 19.42 -30.91
CA LEU A 845 19.04 18.76 -32.20
C LEU A 845 17.74 18.04 -32.57
N ASN A 846 17.38 18.12 -33.84
CA ASN A 846 16.43 17.20 -34.49
C ASN A 846 17.15 16.16 -35.39
N SER A 847 18.48 16.25 -35.50
CA SER A 847 19.28 15.36 -36.34
C SER A 847 19.36 13.95 -35.76
N VAL A 848 19.40 12.98 -36.66
CA VAL A 848 19.47 11.55 -36.37
C VAL A 848 20.70 10.97 -37.05
N GLU A 849 21.47 10.19 -36.32
CA GLU A 849 22.64 9.49 -36.85
C GLU A 849 22.49 8.00 -36.61
N CYS A 850 22.89 7.19 -37.59
CA CYS A 850 22.82 5.74 -37.55
C CYS A 850 24.23 5.15 -37.70
N TYR A 851 24.60 4.28 -36.78
CA TYR A 851 25.88 3.59 -36.78
C TYR A 851 25.71 2.17 -37.27
N ASP A 852 26.55 1.80 -38.23
CA ASP A 852 26.73 0.44 -38.73
C ASP A 852 27.98 -0.17 -38.10
N PRO A 853 27.83 -1.16 -37.19
CA PRO A 853 28.97 -1.83 -36.55
C PRO A 853 29.80 -2.68 -37.51
N CYS A 854 29.21 -3.19 -38.59
CA CYS A 854 29.94 -3.99 -39.58
C CYS A 854 30.94 -3.13 -40.37
N LEU A 855 30.57 -1.87 -40.61
CA LEU A 855 31.37 -0.92 -41.37
C LEU A 855 32.19 0.03 -40.48
N ASP A 856 31.88 0.09 -39.19
CA ASP A 856 32.36 1.13 -38.26
C ASP A 856 32.15 2.55 -38.80
N THR A 857 30.95 2.84 -39.32
CA THR A 857 30.64 4.15 -39.90
C THR A 857 29.33 4.73 -39.39
N TRP A 858 29.30 6.06 -39.31
CA TRP A 858 28.09 6.83 -38.98
C TRP A 858 27.49 7.44 -40.24
N THR A 859 26.18 7.29 -40.39
CA THR A 859 25.38 7.87 -41.47
C THR A 859 24.37 8.85 -40.89
N THR A 860 24.21 10.01 -41.52
CA THR A 860 23.18 10.98 -41.12
C THR A 860 21.88 10.62 -41.83
N LEU A 861 20.78 10.56 -41.08
CA LEU A 861 19.45 10.20 -41.58
C LEU A 861 18.52 11.41 -41.63
N ALA A 862 17.29 11.18 -42.10
CA ALA A 862 16.23 12.17 -42.08
C ALA A 862 16.04 12.75 -40.66
N ALA A 863 15.96 14.08 -40.57
CA ALA A 863 15.77 14.79 -39.32
C ALA A 863 14.30 14.73 -38.88
N MET A 864 14.08 14.76 -37.56
CA MET A 864 12.75 14.90 -36.98
C MET A 864 12.17 16.30 -37.27
N SER A 865 10.84 16.39 -37.19
CA SER A 865 10.11 17.65 -37.32
C SER A 865 10.37 18.56 -36.12
N ASP A 866 10.29 18.00 -34.90
CA ASP A 866 10.64 18.70 -33.67
C ASP A 866 12.08 18.38 -33.24
N SER A 867 12.80 19.39 -32.77
CA SER A 867 14.06 19.16 -32.04
C SER A 867 13.78 18.64 -30.64
N ARG A 868 14.54 17.63 -30.17
CA ARG A 868 14.24 16.94 -28.91
C ARG A 868 15.53 16.63 -28.15
N CYS A 869 15.63 17.06 -26.90
CA CYS A 869 16.61 16.54 -25.94
C CYS A 869 15.89 15.94 -24.73
N ARG A 870 16.56 15.03 -24.01
CA ARG A 870 15.96 14.29 -22.86
C ARG A 870 14.67 13.54 -23.25
N CYS A 871 14.56 13.19 -24.53
CA CYS A 871 13.49 12.36 -25.08
C CYS A 871 13.76 10.89 -24.78
N GLY A 872 12.71 10.09 -24.80
CA GLY A 872 12.82 8.64 -24.78
C GLY A 872 12.75 8.09 -26.20
N VAL A 873 13.55 7.06 -26.49
CA VAL A 873 13.51 6.33 -27.76
C VAL A 873 13.17 4.87 -27.47
N GLY A 874 12.20 4.33 -28.19
CA GLY A 874 11.81 2.92 -28.13
C GLY A 874 11.72 2.35 -29.53
N VAL A 875 11.95 1.04 -29.68
CA VAL A 875 11.82 0.32 -30.94
C VAL A 875 10.75 -0.75 -30.77
N LEU A 876 9.69 -0.69 -31.58
CA LEU A 876 8.56 -1.61 -31.49
C LEU A 876 8.09 -1.95 -32.91
N ASP A 877 7.91 -3.23 -33.20
CA ASP A 877 7.43 -3.75 -34.49
C ASP A 877 8.21 -3.20 -35.70
N GLY A 878 9.55 -3.09 -35.58
CA GLY A 878 10.41 -2.60 -36.66
C GLY A 878 10.37 -1.07 -36.88
N VAL A 879 9.80 -0.31 -35.94
CA VAL A 879 9.63 1.15 -36.01
C VAL A 879 10.31 1.82 -34.83
N ILE A 880 10.97 2.96 -35.06
CA ILE A 880 11.62 3.76 -34.01
C ILE A 880 10.68 4.86 -33.56
N TYR A 881 10.46 4.99 -32.26
CA TYR A 881 9.59 5.98 -31.63
C TYR A 881 10.43 7.01 -30.88
N ALA A 882 10.35 8.28 -31.27
CA ALA A 882 10.93 9.42 -30.56
C ALA A 882 9.84 10.12 -29.74
N ILE A 883 9.90 9.96 -28.42
CA ILE A 883 8.80 10.31 -27.52
C ILE A 883 9.20 11.53 -26.68
N GLY A 884 8.30 12.52 -26.61
CA GLY A 884 8.39 13.66 -25.70
C GLY A 884 9.72 14.41 -25.78
N GLY A 885 10.23 14.83 -24.62
CA GLY A 885 11.49 15.55 -24.47
C GLY A 885 11.30 17.04 -24.25
N TYR A 886 12.36 17.80 -24.50
CA TYR A 886 12.40 19.24 -24.32
C TYR A 886 13.05 19.91 -25.52
N ASN A 887 12.46 21.01 -25.97
CA ASN A 887 12.93 21.84 -27.07
C ASN A 887 12.92 23.33 -26.65
N ILE A 888 13.08 24.24 -27.62
CA ILE A 888 13.07 25.69 -27.34
C ILE A 888 11.69 26.21 -26.89
N SER A 889 10.59 25.58 -27.31
CA SER A 889 9.22 25.97 -26.92
C SER A 889 8.75 25.33 -25.61
N GLY A 890 9.47 24.33 -25.10
CA GLY A 890 9.27 23.76 -23.77
C GLY A 890 9.24 22.23 -23.77
N CYS A 891 8.55 21.66 -22.78
CA CYS A 891 8.37 20.22 -22.65
C CYS A 891 7.36 19.70 -23.68
N LEU A 892 7.72 18.65 -24.41
CA LEU A 892 6.93 18.07 -25.48
C LEU A 892 6.06 16.90 -25.00
N LYS A 893 4.88 16.79 -25.60
CA LYS A 893 4.00 15.60 -25.54
C LYS A 893 3.90 14.87 -26.89
N SER A 894 4.41 15.50 -27.96
CA SER A 894 4.39 14.94 -29.31
C SER A 894 5.28 13.70 -29.39
N VAL A 895 4.90 12.78 -30.27
CA VAL A 895 5.64 11.56 -30.55
C VAL A 895 5.79 11.41 -32.05
N GLU A 896 7.00 11.14 -32.49
CA GLU A 896 7.33 10.93 -33.89
C GLU A 896 7.83 9.50 -34.10
N ILE A 897 7.45 8.88 -35.21
CA ILE A 897 7.92 7.55 -35.58
C ILE A 897 8.76 7.61 -36.85
N TYR A 898 9.79 6.77 -36.90
CA TYR A 898 10.64 6.58 -38.06
C TYR A 898 10.51 5.13 -38.54
N ILE A 899 10.10 5.01 -39.80
CA ILE A 899 9.96 3.72 -40.48
C ILE A 899 11.12 3.61 -41.48
N PRO A 900 12.10 2.70 -41.27
CA PRO A 900 13.30 2.63 -42.12
C PRO A 900 13.00 2.40 -43.60
N SER A 901 11.92 1.67 -43.93
CA SER A 901 11.54 1.41 -45.33
C SER A 901 11.08 2.66 -46.09
N THR A 902 10.64 3.70 -45.37
CA THR A 902 10.17 4.96 -45.95
C THR A 902 11.15 6.11 -45.76
N GLU A 903 12.10 5.98 -44.83
CA GLU A 903 13.07 7.01 -44.43
C GLU A 903 12.45 8.35 -44.02
N VAL A 904 11.19 8.34 -43.56
CA VAL A 904 10.45 9.55 -43.17
C VAL A 904 10.02 9.47 -41.70
N TRP A 905 10.11 10.61 -41.01
CA TRP A 905 9.52 10.80 -39.69
C TRP A 905 8.05 11.24 -39.82
N THR A 906 7.17 10.58 -39.08
CA THR A 906 5.73 10.91 -39.06
C THR A 906 5.24 11.10 -37.63
N THR A 907 4.38 12.10 -37.41
CA THR A 907 3.80 12.36 -36.09
C THR A 907 2.61 11.45 -35.83
N ILE A 908 2.54 10.88 -34.63
CA ILE A 908 1.44 10.03 -34.16
C ILE A 908 0.70 10.69 -33.00
N ALA A 909 -0.22 9.97 -32.34
CA ALA A 909 -0.98 10.52 -31.23
C ALA A 909 -0.08 11.04 -30.10
N ASP A 910 -0.37 12.25 -29.63
CA ASP A 910 0.30 12.87 -28.49
C ASP A 910 0.07 12.07 -27.20
N MET A 911 1.07 12.09 -26.32
CA MET A 911 0.91 11.69 -24.92
C MET A 911 -0.11 12.61 -24.20
N ASN A 912 -0.66 12.10 -23.10
CA ASN A 912 -1.59 12.85 -22.25
C ASN A 912 -0.91 14.02 -21.55
N PHE A 913 0.36 13.83 -21.14
CA PHE A 913 1.16 14.86 -20.49
C PHE A 913 2.45 15.12 -21.25
N CYS A 914 2.95 16.36 -21.20
CA CYS A 914 4.31 16.65 -21.64
C CYS A 914 5.31 16.12 -20.63
N ARG A 915 6.36 15.46 -21.12
CA ARG A 915 7.35 14.79 -20.26
C ARG A 915 8.76 15.00 -20.78
N LYS A 916 9.72 15.12 -19.87
CA LYS A 916 11.17 15.02 -20.10
C LYS A 916 11.81 14.17 -19.00
N CYS A 917 12.97 13.58 -19.27
CA CYS A 917 13.70 12.73 -18.31
C CYS A 917 12.85 11.56 -17.79
N PHE A 918 12.25 10.78 -18.66
CA PHE A 918 11.42 9.62 -18.31
C PHE A 918 12.02 8.33 -18.87
N GLY A 919 11.52 7.19 -18.41
CA GLY A 919 11.84 5.89 -19.00
C GLY A 919 10.87 5.50 -20.09
N VAL A 920 11.39 4.83 -21.12
CA VAL A 920 10.59 4.18 -22.17
C VAL A 920 10.96 2.71 -22.17
N VAL A 921 9.95 1.84 -22.18
CA VAL A 921 10.13 0.39 -22.22
C VAL A 921 9.06 -0.24 -23.10
N ILE A 922 9.43 -1.28 -23.85
CA ILE A 922 8.48 -2.14 -24.52
C ILE A 922 8.10 -3.24 -23.53
N PHE A 923 6.80 -3.48 -23.38
CA PHE A 923 6.29 -4.51 -22.50
C PHE A 923 4.97 -5.03 -23.05
N ASP A 924 4.87 -6.35 -23.23
CA ASP A 924 3.68 -7.02 -23.77
C ASP A 924 3.22 -6.45 -25.14
N GLY A 925 4.17 -6.11 -26.01
CA GLY A 925 3.91 -5.53 -27.33
C GLY A 925 3.35 -4.09 -27.30
N LEU A 926 3.45 -3.42 -26.15
CA LEU A 926 3.02 -2.03 -25.96
C LEU A 926 4.21 -1.16 -25.54
N LEU A 927 4.11 0.14 -25.80
CA LEU A 927 5.14 1.10 -25.43
C LEU A 927 4.74 1.82 -24.14
N HIS A 928 5.50 1.59 -23.07
CA HIS A 928 5.26 2.13 -21.74
C HIS A 928 6.22 3.29 -21.44
N VAL A 929 5.65 4.45 -21.10
CA VAL A 929 6.35 5.67 -20.69
C VAL A 929 6.15 5.87 -19.19
N ILE A 930 7.22 5.82 -18.41
CA ILE A 930 7.16 5.80 -16.95
C ILE A 930 7.89 7.02 -16.38
N GLY A 931 7.20 7.77 -15.51
CA GLY A 931 7.79 8.87 -14.76
C GLY A 931 7.98 10.16 -15.57
N GLY A 932 9.13 10.82 -15.36
CA GLY A 932 9.47 12.11 -15.97
C GLY A 932 9.07 13.33 -15.16
N CYS A 933 9.39 14.50 -15.67
CA CYS A 933 8.83 15.76 -15.19
C CYS A 933 8.17 16.55 -16.32
N ASN A 934 7.19 17.38 -15.96
CA ASN A 934 6.51 18.27 -16.90
C ASN A 934 7.31 19.58 -17.11
N ASN A 935 6.69 20.55 -17.80
CA ASN A 935 7.31 21.84 -18.09
C ASN A 935 7.66 22.65 -16.82
N GLU A 936 6.87 22.50 -15.75
CA GLU A 936 7.05 23.17 -14.45
C GLU A 936 8.09 22.47 -13.56
N GLY A 937 8.68 21.37 -14.03
CA GLY A 937 9.60 20.55 -13.24
C GLY A 937 8.90 19.67 -12.20
N VAL A 938 7.58 19.57 -12.26
CA VAL A 938 6.78 18.67 -11.42
C VAL A 938 7.01 17.23 -11.89
N VAL A 939 7.42 16.37 -10.97
CA VAL A 939 7.68 14.96 -11.25
C VAL A 939 6.35 14.20 -11.40
N LEU A 940 6.23 13.41 -12.46
CA LEU A 940 4.98 12.74 -12.81
C LEU A 940 4.96 11.32 -12.27
N ASN A 941 3.86 10.95 -11.60
CA ASN A 941 3.66 9.64 -10.97
C ASN A 941 2.69 8.76 -11.76
N SER A 942 2.89 8.72 -13.08
CA SER A 942 2.00 8.01 -14.00
C SER A 942 2.81 7.21 -15.01
N ILE A 943 2.19 6.13 -15.46
CA ILE A 943 2.62 5.31 -16.58
C ILE A 943 1.66 5.63 -17.73
N GLU A 944 2.18 6.03 -18.88
CA GLU A 944 1.40 6.12 -20.11
C GLU A 944 1.73 4.93 -21.00
N ILE A 945 0.72 4.27 -21.55
CA ILE A 945 0.89 3.05 -22.34
C ILE A 945 0.29 3.30 -23.71
N TYR A 946 1.13 3.24 -24.73
CA TYR A 946 0.75 3.40 -26.14
C TYR A 946 0.51 2.05 -26.79
N ASN A 947 -0.61 1.98 -27.52
CA ASN A 947 -0.95 0.83 -28.35
C ASN A 947 -0.78 1.20 -29.83
N PRO A 948 0.20 0.60 -30.54
CA PRO A 948 0.47 0.91 -31.95
C PRO A 948 -0.68 0.53 -32.89
N LYS A 949 -1.48 -0.49 -32.54
CA LYS A 949 -2.60 -0.96 -33.38
C LYS A 949 -3.76 0.03 -33.40
N THR A 950 -3.96 0.79 -32.32
CA THR A 950 -5.06 1.74 -32.19
C THR A 950 -4.61 3.20 -32.27
N ASN A 951 -3.30 3.46 -32.21
CA ASN A 951 -2.72 4.80 -32.11
C ASN A 951 -3.32 5.60 -30.94
N THR A 952 -3.42 4.98 -29.76
CA THR A 952 -3.97 5.61 -28.55
C THR A 952 -3.08 5.40 -27.33
N TRP A 953 -3.16 6.36 -26.40
CA TRP A 953 -2.46 6.34 -25.11
C TRP A 953 -3.44 6.08 -23.97
N SER A 954 -3.11 5.14 -23.08
CA SER A 954 -3.83 4.89 -21.84
C SER A 954 -3.01 5.29 -20.62
N LEU A 955 -3.67 5.78 -19.57
CA LEU A 955 -3.01 6.33 -18.38
C LEU A 955 -3.24 5.42 -17.17
N LYS A 956 -2.15 5.02 -16.51
CA LYS A 956 -2.15 4.27 -15.24
C LYS A 956 -1.42 5.07 -14.16
N THR A 957 -2.00 5.18 -12.97
CA THR A 957 -1.37 5.89 -11.85
C THR A 957 -0.47 4.93 -11.07
N LEU A 958 0.77 5.34 -10.77
CA LEU A 958 1.67 4.56 -9.90
C LEU A 958 1.12 4.54 -8.47
N SER A 959 1.21 3.40 -7.79
CA SER A 959 0.84 3.32 -6.36
C SER A 959 1.65 4.32 -5.54
N LYS A 960 1.03 4.98 -4.54
CA LYS A 960 1.60 6.14 -3.81
C LYS A 960 3.00 5.91 -3.22
N ASN A 961 3.41 4.66 -3.01
CA ASN A 961 4.73 4.29 -2.49
C ASN A 961 5.86 4.56 -3.48
N VAL A 962 5.63 4.41 -4.79
CA VAL A 962 6.64 4.64 -5.84
C VAL A 962 6.67 6.11 -6.26
N GLY A 963 5.48 6.72 -6.36
CA GLY A 963 5.36 8.13 -6.71
C GLY A 963 5.86 9.12 -5.65
N GLN A 964 5.86 8.76 -4.35
CA GLN A 964 6.43 9.61 -3.31
C GLN A 964 7.96 9.59 -3.27
N LEU A 965 8.61 8.53 -3.76
CA LEU A 965 10.07 8.49 -3.89
C LEU A 965 10.52 9.58 -4.86
N CYS A 966 9.80 9.75 -5.95
CA CYS A 966 9.99 10.80 -6.95
C CYS A 966 9.80 12.25 -6.46
N TYR A 967 9.16 12.49 -5.31
CA TYR A 967 8.58 13.81 -4.99
C TYR A 967 9.15 14.52 -3.75
N LYS A 968 10.10 13.93 -3.01
CA LYS A 968 10.54 14.50 -1.72
C LYS A 968 11.86 15.26 -1.80
N ASN A 969 11.75 16.58 -1.66
CA ASN A 969 12.76 17.62 -1.39
C ASN A 969 13.44 18.29 -2.58
N ILE A 970 12.84 19.39 -3.05
CA ILE A 970 13.59 20.43 -3.77
C ILE A 970 13.07 21.83 -3.36
N SER A 971 13.89 22.58 -2.62
CA SER A 971 13.71 24.02 -2.34
C SER A 971 14.54 24.93 -3.26
N ASN A 972 15.12 24.38 -4.33
CA ASN A 972 15.77 25.10 -5.43
C ASN A 972 16.00 24.09 -6.57
N PRO A 973 15.49 24.26 -7.80
CA PRO A 973 15.47 23.18 -8.81
C PRO A 973 16.89 22.81 -9.26
N PRO A 974 17.41 21.60 -8.99
CA PRO A 974 18.46 21.02 -9.81
C PRO A 974 17.77 20.05 -10.77
N VAL A 975 17.48 20.58 -11.95
CA VAL A 975 17.29 20.06 -13.32
C VAL A 975 17.35 18.53 -13.63
N ASP A 976 17.76 17.61 -12.77
CA ASP A 976 17.99 16.20 -13.16
C ASP A 976 17.39 15.20 -12.17
N VAL A 977 16.20 14.68 -12.50
CA VAL A 977 15.58 13.53 -11.82
C VAL A 977 14.92 12.62 -12.89
N ASN A 978 15.18 11.31 -12.75
CA ASN A 978 14.62 10.12 -13.42
C ASN A 978 15.34 9.59 -14.69
N PHE A 979 15.92 8.39 -14.57
CA PHE A 979 16.11 7.44 -15.67
C PHE A 979 15.52 6.11 -15.20
N ILE A 980 14.47 5.65 -15.88
CA ILE A 980 13.83 4.34 -15.66
C ILE A 980 14.13 3.53 -16.92
N PHE A 981 14.79 2.39 -16.78
CA PHE A 981 14.99 1.41 -17.85
C PHE A 981 15.04 0.05 -17.18
N LEU A 982 14.46 -0.99 -17.80
CA LEU A 982 15.06 -2.33 -17.86
C LEU A 982 14.27 -3.40 -18.62
N LEU A 983 15.05 -4.40 -19.06
CA LEU A 983 14.68 -5.72 -19.57
C LEU A 983 13.68 -5.70 -20.71
N ASP A 984 14.20 -5.32 -21.87
CA ASP A 984 13.67 -5.91 -23.09
C ASP A 984 14.78 -6.14 -24.12
N SER A 985 15.10 -7.39 -24.42
CA SER A 985 15.54 -7.77 -25.76
C SER A 985 14.37 -8.29 -26.58
N ASP A 986 13.45 -7.40 -26.96
CA ASP A 986 12.72 -7.56 -28.20
C ASP A 986 13.57 -6.96 -29.34
N VAL A 987 14.72 -7.60 -29.60
CA VAL A 987 15.24 -7.71 -30.96
C VAL A 987 14.73 -9.04 -31.50
N ASN A 988 13.43 -9.09 -31.77
CA ASN A 988 12.98 -9.95 -32.86
C ASN A 988 13.40 -9.22 -34.14
N VAL A 989 14.58 -9.61 -34.63
CA VAL A 989 14.86 -9.94 -36.03
C VAL A 989 14.59 -8.86 -37.08
#